data_AF-A0A2H9LKS0-F1
#
_entry.id   AF-A0A2H9LKS0-F1
#
_cell.length_a   1.000
_cell.length_b   1.000
_cell.length_c   1.000
_cell.angle_alpha   90.00
_cell.angle_beta   90.00
_cell.angle_gamma   90.00
#
_symmetry.space_group_name_H-M   'P 1'
#
loop_
_entity.id
_entity.type
_entity.pdbx_description
1 polymer ?
#
loop_
_entity_poly.entity_id
_entity_poly.type
_entity_poly.pdbx_seq_one_letter_code
_entity_poly.pdbx_strand_id
1 'polypeptide(L)'
;MERFPAEEYRLPFFKESGYVRKLCPKCKKYYWTQNPKQETCGEATSEGCASYTFIGDPPTKRSFSLPEMREAFLSFFEKHGHARIKPYPVVARWRADIYLTHASIIDFQPYVTEGIAPPPANPLVISQPCIRMVDIANTGPTFGRHMTIFEMGGAHAFNYPDKEVYWKDQTVRYHHDWVTKDLGVKFEEIVYKEEVWSGGGNAGPCVESIVRGLEVATLVFMQYKVVNDKFIKLPIRTVDTGYGIDRYAWLSQGAPSGFHAIYGSLLGKIFKMAGLTRSDSELLNKIAKVSGLVNLDKTASRLKTRKKEAELVGMRVDELDKFLVPIENAFAVADHTKSLSFILSEGVVPSNIQEGYLARLLFRRIYRLLRMLQISDKLYDIVDMQVDLWSKDFPQLRETRNEIMEMLKSEEVKFEETIVRGEGMVKRISNELKAGKKKAIPIETLIQLYDSHGLPPEIVKQTAEKEKLEVEIPDNFYALIAQRHMQVSKPVEEEEVKHEEWLENTVENVPATQQLYYEDQYMRKFDARVLKVVDNEYVVLDRTCFYPEGGGQPADGGYLRFDSRKAEVVDVQKAGKVIVHKVKDSAPKVGTVVKGEIDWDRRYSLMKNHTATHVVGGAARRVLGQHVWQYGTQKGTESSRLDISHFRRLTL
;
A
#
# COMPACT_ATOMS: atom_id res chain seq x y z
N MET A 1 4.98 22.11 2.93
CA MET A 1 4.14 23.08 3.67
C MET A 1 3.78 22.42 4.99
N GLU A 2 4.23 22.93 6.14
CA GLU A 2 4.10 22.18 7.41
C GLU A 2 2.74 22.33 8.09
N ARG A 3 1.96 23.38 7.77
CA ARG A 3 0.66 23.67 8.40
C ARG A 3 -0.26 24.45 7.45
N PHE A 4 -1.56 24.19 7.55
CA PHE A 4 -2.62 25.03 6.97
C PHE A 4 -3.04 26.16 7.92
N PRO A 5 -3.67 27.25 7.42
CA PRO A 5 -4.24 28.31 8.25
C PRO A 5 -5.27 27.77 9.25
N ALA A 6 -5.45 28.45 10.39
CA ALA A 6 -6.36 28.01 11.45
C ALA A 6 -7.83 27.93 10.96
N GLU A 7 -8.17 28.75 9.98
CA GLU A 7 -9.47 28.83 9.32
C GLU A 7 -9.86 27.50 8.66
N GLU A 8 -8.88 26.72 8.20
CA GLU A 8 -9.13 25.40 7.60
C GLU A 8 -9.66 24.37 8.62
N TYR A 9 -9.46 24.61 9.92
CA TYR A 9 -9.84 23.74 11.03
C TYR A 9 -10.96 24.30 11.92
N ARG A 10 -11.34 25.57 11.75
CA ARG A 10 -12.42 26.22 12.52
C ARG A 10 -13.79 25.84 11.94
N LEU A 11 -14.38 24.75 12.44
CA LEU A 11 -15.68 24.26 11.99
C LEU A 11 -16.85 24.81 12.85
N PRO A 12 -18.02 25.10 12.26
CA PRO A 12 -19.23 25.48 12.99
C PRO A 12 -19.57 24.54 14.16
N PHE A 13 -19.48 23.23 13.92
CA PHE A 13 -19.70 22.19 14.93
C PHE A 13 -18.89 22.42 16.21
N PHE A 14 -17.62 22.81 16.12
CA PHE A 14 -16.78 23.04 17.30
C PHE A 14 -17.29 24.22 18.12
N LYS A 15 -17.73 25.31 17.47
CA LYS A 15 -18.27 26.48 18.16
C LYS A 15 -19.61 26.16 18.82
N GLU A 16 -20.52 25.52 18.09
CA GLU A 16 -21.84 25.12 18.58
C GLU A 16 -21.76 24.15 19.76
N SER A 17 -20.79 23.25 19.70
CA SER A 17 -20.58 22.21 20.70
C SER A 17 -19.61 22.63 21.82
N GLY A 18 -19.25 23.90 21.94
CA GLY A 18 -18.42 24.39 23.05
C GLY A 18 -16.97 23.86 23.09
N TYR A 19 -16.43 23.43 21.96
CA TYR A 19 -15.02 23.07 21.85
C TYR A 19 -14.12 24.31 21.88
N VAL A 20 -13.02 24.23 22.61
CA VAL A 20 -11.96 25.24 22.64
C VAL A 20 -10.71 24.74 21.93
N ARG A 21 -10.12 25.61 21.10
CA ARG A 21 -8.86 25.33 20.40
C ARG A 21 -7.67 25.63 21.31
N LYS A 22 -6.78 24.67 21.51
CA LYS A 22 -5.59 24.79 22.37
C LYS A 22 -4.34 24.32 21.64
N LEU A 23 -3.17 24.81 22.03
CA LEU A 23 -1.87 24.36 21.55
C LEU A 23 -1.27 23.39 22.58
N CYS A 24 -0.97 22.16 22.18
CA CYS A 24 -0.35 21.20 23.09
C CYS A 24 1.11 21.61 23.38
N PRO A 25 1.51 21.71 24.66
CA PRO A 25 2.87 22.11 25.01
C PRO A 25 3.93 21.06 24.67
N LYS A 26 3.54 19.78 24.49
CA LYS A 26 4.47 18.66 24.21
C LYS A 26 4.69 18.46 22.71
N CYS A 27 3.64 18.10 21.95
CA CYS A 27 3.77 17.84 20.51
C CYS A 27 3.71 19.12 19.64
N LYS A 28 3.41 20.29 20.22
CA LYS A 28 3.29 21.58 19.52
C LYS A 28 2.23 21.59 18.40
N LYS A 29 1.25 20.70 18.46
CA LYS A 29 0.08 20.63 17.57
C LYS A 29 -1.14 21.25 18.23
N TYR A 30 -2.01 21.82 17.41
CA TYR A 30 -3.28 22.36 17.87
C TYR A 30 -4.30 21.23 18.01
N TYR A 31 -5.23 21.37 18.95
CA TYR A 31 -6.31 20.43 19.17
C TYR A 31 -7.54 21.14 19.72
N TRP A 32 -8.69 20.50 19.56
CA TRP A 32 -10.00 20.93 20.02
C TRP A 32 -10.46 20.00 21.13
N THR A 33 -10.81 20.57 22.29
CA THR A 33 -11.37 19.82 23.43
C THR A 33 -12.55 20.58 24.03
N GLN A 34 -13.52 19.88 24.61
CA GLN A 34 -14.55 20.51 25.46
C GLN A 34 -14.06 20.79 26.88
N ASN A 35 -12.94 20.19 27.31
CA ASN A 35 -12.41 20.41 28.64
C ASN A 35 -11.45 21.62 28.64
N PRO A 36 -11.87 22.80 29.14
CA PRO A 36 -11.01 23.99 29.12
C PRO A 36 -9.76 23.82 29.99
N LYS A 37 -9.77 22.90 30.97
CA LYS A 37 -8.63 22.59 31.85
C LYS A 37 -7.63 21.62 31.24
N GLN A 38 -7.97 20.89 30.18
CA GLN A 38 -7.06 19.93 29.55
C GLN A 38 -5.86 20.65 28.93
N GLU A 39 -4.63 20.25 29.26
CA GLU A 39 -3.42 20.94 28.80
C GLU A 39 -2.79 20.31 27.55
N THR A 40 -2.87 18.98 27.39
CA THR A 40 -2.28 18.25 26.27
C THR A 40 -3.33 17.79 25.24
N CYS A 41 -2.90 17.39 24.04
CA CYS A 41 -3.82 16.87 23.02
C CYS A 41 -4.47 15.51 23.37
N GLY A 42 -4.08 14.89 24.49
CA GLY A 42 -4.69 13.64 24.94
C GLY A 42 -4.27 12.39 24.15
N GLU A 43 -3.35 12.48 23.19
CA GLU A 43 -2.87 11.33 22.42
C GLU A 43 -1.71 10.61 23.12
N ALA A 44 -1.72 9.28 23.13
CA ALA A 44 -0.57 8.47 23.56
C ALA A 44 0.38 8.26 22.38
N THR A 45 1.47 9.03 22.38
CA THR A 45 2.56 8.96 21.41
C THR A 45 3.91 9.07 22.10
N SER A 46 5.00 8.90 21.35
CA SER A 46 6.39 9.01 21.86
C SER A 46 6.70 10.33 22.59
N GLU A 47 5.99 11.40 22.21
CA GLU A 47 6.03 12.76 22.75
C GLU A 47 5.45 12.84 24.18
N GLY A 48 4.72 11.81 24.62
CA GLY A 48 4.21 11.68 25.98
C GLY A 48 3.06 12.62 26.33
N CYS A 49 2.19 12.94 25.36
CA CYS A 49 1.02 13.81 25.58
C CYS A 49 -0.02 13.19 26.52
N ALA A 50 -0.21 11.87 26.45
CA ALA A 50 -1.05 11.08 27.34
C ALA A 50 -0.58 9.61 27.38
N SER A 51 -1.31 8.79 28.12
CA SER A 51 -1.24 7.32 28.15
C SER A 51 -2.64 6.77 27.87
N TYR A 52 -2.75 5.48 27.55
CA TYR A 52 -4.08 4.87 27.37
C TYR A 52 -4.80 4.75 28.71
N THR A 53 -6.04 5.24 28.76
CA THR A 53 -6.91 5.13 29.95
C THR A 53 -8.06 4.15 29.76
N PHE A 54 -8.26 3.63 28.54
CA PHE A 54 -9.35 2.70 28.24
C PHE A 54 -9.05 1.22 28.57
N ILE A 55 -7.80 0.88 28.91
CA ILE A 55 -7.39 -0.50 29.23
C ILE A 55 -8.02 -0.91 30.56
N GLY A 56 -8.91 -1.89 30.51
CA GLY A 56 -9.76 -2.33 31.63
C GLY A 56 -10.92 -1.38 31.97
N ASP A 57 -11.09 -0.28 31.22
CA ASP A 57 -12.14 0.73 31.43
C ASP A 57 -12.60 1.30 30.07
N PRO A 58 -13.29 0.50 29.23
CA PRO A 58 -13.69 0.93 27.89
C PRO A 58 -14.72 2.08 27.95
N PRO A 59 -14.61 3.12 27.08
CA PRO A 59 -15.52 4.26 27.08
C PRO A 59 -16.87 3.99 26.38
N THR A 60 -17.03 2.84 25.72
CA THR A 60 -18.22 2.51 24.95
C THR A 60 -19.29 1.85 25.82
N LYS A 61 -20.55 1.94 25.39
CA LYS A 61 -21.70 1.38 26.12
C LYS A 61 -21.69 -0.15 26.27
N ARG A 62 -20.95 -0.83 25.39
CA ARG A 62 -20.70 -2.28 25.41
C ARG A 62 -19.41 -2.59 24.66
N SER A 63 -18.95 -3.83 24.80
CA SER A 63 -17.89 -4.36 23.96
C SER A 63 -18.41 -4.78 22.58
N PHE A 64 -17.60 -4.53 21.56
CA PHE A 64 -17.85 -4.94 20.18
C PHE A 64 -16.69 -5.81 19.70
N SER A 65 -17.00 -6.98 19.14
CA SER A 65 -16.07 -7.72 18.30
C SER A 65 -15.76 -6.94 17.01
N LEU A 66 -14.70 -7.33 16.30
CA LEU A 66 -14.34 -6.68 15.03
C LEU A 66 -15.50 -6.70 14.00
N PRO A 67 -16.20 -7.83 13.74
CA PRO A 67 -17.34 -7.83 12.83
C PRO A 67 -18.52 -6.97 13.30
N GLU A 68 -18.80 -6.93 14.61
CA GLU A 68 -19.85 -6.06 15.14
C GLU A 68 -19.50 -4.58 15.02
N MET A 69 -18.24 -4.21 15.24
CA MET A 69 -17.76 -2.84 15.07
C MET A 69 -17.82 -2.42 13.60
N ARG A 70 -17.41 -3.32 12.69
CA ARG A 70 -17.54 -3.13 11.24
C ARG A 70 -19.00 -2.88 10.85
N GLU A 71 -19.92 -3.71 11.33
CA GLU A 71 -21.33 -3.55 11.01
C GLU A 71 -21.93 -2.27 11.62
N ALA A 72 -21.57 -1.94 12.86
CA ALA A 72 -22.01 -0.69 13.50
C ALA A 72 -21.55 0.55 12.72
N PHE A 73 -20.33 0.54 12.15
CA PHE A 73 -19.83 1.60 11.29
C PHE A 73 -20.60 1.68 9.97
N LEU A 74 -20.69 0.56 9.24
CA LEU A 74 -21.32 0.50 7.92
C LEU A 74 -22.82 0.87 7.98
N SER A 75 -23.55 0.28 8.92
CA SER A 75 -24.97 0.55 9.15
C SER A 75 -25.25 2.01 9.54
N PHE A 76 -24.35 2.66 10.29
CA PHE A 76 -24.54 4.07 10.65
C PHE A 76 -24.53 4.95 9.40
N PHE A 77 -23.51 4.83 8.56
CA PHE A 77 -23.40 5.65 7.36
C PHE A 77 -24.45 5.29 6.30
N GLU A 78 -24.82 4.01 6.19
CA GLU A 78 -25.91 3.56 5.31
C GLU A 78 -27.24 4.25 5.66
N LYS A 79 -27.57 4.36 6.95
CA LYS A 79 -28.76 5.10 7.43
C LYS A 79 -28.70 6.61 7.13
N HIS A 80 -27.51 7.16 6.90
CA HIS A 80 -27.28 8.56 6.55
C HIS A 80 -27.07 8.79 5.04
N GLY A 81 -27.44 7.81 4.21
CA GLY A 81 -27.50 7.95 2.76
C GLY A 81 -26.21 7.56 2.02
N HIS A 82 -25.22 6.98 2.70
CA HIS A 82 -24.03 6.43 2.07
C HIS A 82 -24.32 5.04 1.50
N ALA A 83 -23.99 4.81 0.23
CA ALA A 83 -24.10 3.46 -0.31
C ALA A 83 -22.97 2.57 0.21
N ARG A 84 -23.31 1.37 0.70
CA ARG A 84 -22.33 0.38 1.16
C ARG A 84 -21.60 -0.25 -0.03
N ILE A 85 -20.27 -0.17 -0.04
CA ILE A 85 -19.39 -0.71 -1.08
C ILE A 85 -18.63 -1.92 -0.51
N LYS A 86 -18.41 -2.94 -1.35
CA LYS A 86 -17.56 -4.08 -0.99
C LYS A 86 -16.08 -3.67 -0.98
N PRO A 87 -15.27 -4.24 -0.07
CA PRO A 87 -13.83 -3.97 -0.06
C PRO A 87 -13.17 -4.34 -1.39
N TYR A 88 -12.19 -3.54 -1.76
CA TYR A 88 -11.27 -3.78 -2.86
C TYR A 88 -10.15 -4.75 -2.42
N PRO A 89 -9.41 -5.34 -3.37
CA PRO A 89 -8.22 -6.11 -3.07
C PRO A 89 -7.17 -5.31 -2.26
N VAL A 90 -6.42 -5.98 -1.38
CA VAL A 90 -5.24 -5.41 -0.70
C VAL A 90 -4.07 -5.16 -1.67
N VAL A 91 -4.09 -5.77 -2.85
CA VAL A 91 -3.15 -5.53 -3.96
C VAL A 91 -3.75 -4.52 -4.93
N ALA A 92 -3.08 -3.39 -5.12
CA ALA A 92 -3.61 -2.23 -5.84
C ALA A 92 -3.55 -2.39 -7.38
N ARG A 93 -4.23 -3.39 -7.93
CA ARG A 93 -4.17 -3.79 -9.36
C ARG A 93 -4.67 -2.73 -10.34
N TRP A 94 -5.46 -1.76 -9.90
CA TRP A 94 -6.02 -0.69 -10.75
C TRP A 94 -5.07 0.50 -10.95
N ARG A 95 -3.92 0.52 -10.29
CA ARG A 95 -2.93 1.60 -10.34
C ARG A 95 -1.52 1.05 -10.46
N ALA A 96 -0.58 1.93 -10.82
CA ALA A 96 0.78 1.53 -11.19
C ALA A 96 1.88 2.26 -10.38
N ASP A 97 1.52 3.01 -9.34
CA ASP A 97 2.42 3.83 -8.52
C ASP A 97 2.60 3.32 -7.09
N ILE A 98 1.70 2.44 -6.62
CA ILE A 98 1.80 1.72 -5.34
C ILE A 98 1.38 0.26 -5.51
N TYR A 99 1.95 -0.62 -4.69
CA TYR A 99 1.67 -2.06 -4.76
C TYR A 99 0.51 -2.53 -3.89
N LEU A 100 0.37 -1.95 -2.68
CA LEU A 100 -0.60 -2.37 -1.68
C LEU A 100 -1.52 -1.23 -1.24
N THR A 101 -2.79 -1.57 -1.03
CA THR A 101 -3.83 -0.70 -0.49
C THR A 101 -3.56 -0.42 0.98
N HIS A 102 -3.23 0.81 1.36
CA HIS A 102 -2.86 1.19 2.74
C HIS A 102 -3.79 2.25 3.39
N ALA A 103 -4.84 2.64 2.66
CA ALA A 103 -5.92 3.53 3.08
C ALA A 103 -7.13 3.27 2.18
N SER A 104 -8.36 3.50 2.65
CA SER A 104 -9.58 3.28 1.84
C SER A 104 -9.68 4.21 0.64
N ILE A 105 -9.14 5.43 0.72
CA ILE A 105 -9.17 6.39 -0.41
C ILE A 105 -8.40 5.91 -1.64
N ILE A 106 -7.44 4.99 -1.47
CA ILE A 106 -6.61 4.45 -2.55
C ILE A 106 -7.43 3.70 -3.59
N ASP A 107 -8.55 3.11 -3.18
CA ASP A 107 -9.51 2.40 -4.04
C ASP A 107 -10.05 3.31 -5.16
N PHE A 108 -10.05 4.61 -4.91
CA PHE A 108 -10.62 5.64 -5.78
C PHE A 108 -9.54 6.51 -6.43
N GLN A 109 -8.28 6.37 -6.03
CA GLN A 109 -7.16 7.13 -6.59
C GLN A 109 -6.51 6.41 -7.80
N PRO A 110 -5.95 7.17 -8.76
CA PRO A 110 -6.11 8.62 -8.95
C PRO A 110 -7.38 8.97 -9.73
N TYR A 111 -8.00 8.00 -10.42
CA TYR A 111 -8.98 8.28 -11.47
C TYR A 111 -10.27 8.96 -10.96
N VAL A 112 -10.79 8.57 -9.80
CA VAL A 112 -11.99 9.21 -9.25
C VAL A 112 -11.64 10.55 -8.61
N THR A 113 -10.55 10.61 -7.86
CA THR A 113 -10.13 11.83 -7.15
C THR A 113 -9.69 12.95 -8.09
N GLU A 114 -9.24 12.61 -9.31
CA GLU A 114 -8.94 13.57 -10.38
C GLU A 114 -10.13 13.86 -11.31
N GLY A 115 -11.27 13.17 -11.12
CA GLY A 115 -12.48 13.37 -11.92
C GLY A 115 -12.48 12.72 -13.30
N ILE A 116 -11.52 11.82 -13.55
CA ILE A 116 -11.41 11.04 -14.78
C ILE A 116 -12.51 9.96 -14.84
N ALA A 117 -12.88 9.40 -13.69
CA ALA A 117 -13.94 8.40 -13.55
C ALA A 117 -14.92 8.80 -12.43
N PRO A 118 -16.21 8.41 -12.54
CA PRO A 118 -17.15 8.59 -11.43
C PRO A 118 -16.84 7.60 -10.28
N PRO A 119 -17.15 7.95 -9.02
CA PRO A 119 -17.13 6.98 -7.93
C PRO A 119 -18.23 5.92 -8.11
N PRO A 120 -18.10 4.73 -7.52
CA PRO A 120 -19.14 3.68 -7.61
C PRO A 120 -20.46 4.11 -6.96
N ALA A 121 -20.42 5.01 -5.97
CA ALA A 121 -21.56 5.70 -5.39
C ALA A 121 -21.11 7.02 -4.75
N ASN A 122 -22.03 7.95 -4.49
CA ASN A 122 -21.67 9.23 -3.87
C ASN A 122 -22.84 9.79 -3.02
N PRO A 123 -22.73 9.81 -1.67
CA PRO A 123 -21.59 9.36 -0.89
C PRO A 123 -21.54 7.83 -0.75
N LEU A 124 -20.41 7.30 -0.28
CA LEU A 124 -20.20 5.85 -0.11
C LEU A 124 -19.58 5.51 1.24
N VAL A 125 -19.82 4.29 1.72
CA VAL A 125 -19.18 3.74 2.93
C VAL A 125 -18.57 2.35 2.66
N ILE A 126 -17.36 2.12 3.16
CA ILE A 126 -16.58 0.88 2.96
C ILE A 126 -15.82 0.52 4.25
N SER A 127 -15.56 -0.78 4.47
CA SER A 127 -14.56 -1.24 5.44
C SER A 127 -13.45 -1.93 4.66
N GLN A 128 -12.37 -1.21 4.40
CA GLN A 128 -11.31 -1.64 3.49
C GLN A 128 -10.15 -2.27 4.26
N PRO A 129 -9.84 -3.57 4.05
CA PRO A 129 -8.57 -4.14 4.48
C PRO A 129 -7.39 -3.37 3.87
N CYS A 130 -6.51 -2.86 4.74
CA CYS A 130 -5.36 -2.06 4.39
C CYS A 130 -4.09 -2.74 4.89
N ILE A 131 -3.02 -2.71 4.10
CA ILE A 131 -1.70 -3.21 4.48
C ILE A 131 -0.68 -2.05 4.54
N ARG A 132 -0.09 -1.83 5.72
CA ARG A 132 0.97 -0.83 5.95
C ARG A 132 2.28 -1.50 6.35
N MET A 133 3.16 -1.66 5.36
CA MET A 133 4.48 -2.27 5.57
C MET A 133 5.48 -1.35 6.28
N VAL A 134 5.26 -0.03 6.26
CA VAL A 134 6.09 0.93 7.00
C VAL A 134 5.99 0.73 8.52
N ASP A 135 4.84 0.24 8.99
CA ASP A 135 4.55 0.03 10.41
C ASP A 135 5.03 -1.33 10.95
N ILE A 136 5.72 -2.10 10.10
CA ILE A 136 6.12 -3.48 10.40
C ILE A 136 6.99 -3.57 11.67
N ALA A 137 7.86 -2.58 11.91
CA ALA A 137 8.71 -2.52 13.10
C ALA A 137 7.91 -2.29 14.40
N ASN A 138 6.83 -1.51 14.34
CA ASN A 138 5.99 -1.18 15.49
C ASN A 138 4.91 -2.25 15.80
N THR A 139 4.71 -3.20 14.89
CA THR A 139 3.73 -4.27 15.04
C THR A 139 4.19 -5.28 16.10
N GLY A 140 3.43 -5.37 17.18
CA GLY A 140 3.80 -6.08 18.41
C GLY A 140 4.15 -5.12 19.53
N PRO A 141 5.29 -4.39 19.47
CA PRO A 141 5.75 -3.47 20.52
C PRO A 141 4.74 -2.39 20.92
N THR A 142 3.91 -1.93 19.99
CA THR A 142 2.88 -0.90 20.27
C THR A 142 1.51 -1.49 20.64
N PHE A 143 1.46 -2.79 20.96
CA PHE A 143 0.29 -3.51 21.49
C PHE A 143 -0.99 -3.38 20.64
N GLY A 144 -0.86 -3.12 19.34
CA GLY A 144 -2.00 -3.03 18.42
C GLY A 144 -2.40 -1.60 18.03
N ARG A 145 -1.66 -0.57 18.49
CA ARG A 145 -1.72 0.76 17.84
C ARG A 145 -1.32 0.64 16.37
N HIS A 146 -0.28 -0.13 16.09
CA HIS A 146 0.19 -0.46 14.75
C HIS A 146 0.00 -1.95 14.46
N MET A 147 -0.46 -2.22 13.24
CA MET A 147 -0.69 -3.54 12.64
C MET A 147 -0.22 -3.46 11.19
N THR A 148 0.33 -4.54 10.63
CA THR A 148 0.64 -4.53 9.20
C THR A 148 -0.62 -4.66 8.37
N ILE A 149 -1.66 -5.32 8.88
CA ILE A 149 -2.97 -5.42 8.23
C ILE A 149 -4.09 -5.03 9.20
N PHE A 150 -4.99 -4.15 8.78
CA PHE A 150 -6.12 -3.66 9.57
C PHE A 150 -7.24 -3.23 8.64
N GLU A 151 -8.45 -3.04 9.17
CA GLU A 151 -9.58 -2.50 8.43
C GLU A 151 -9.75 -1.00 8.66
N MET A 152 -9.71 -0.26 7.56
CA MET A 152 -10.01 1.17 7.54
C MET A 152 -11.45 1.37 7.06
N GLY A 153 -12.31 1.86 7.95
CA GLY A 153 -13.61 2.37 7.59
C GLY A 153 -13.45 3.67 6.81
N GLY A 154 -14.02 3.73 5.62
CA GLY A 154 -14.03 4.92 4.77
C GLY A 154 -15.45 5.38 4.49
N ALA A 155 -15.82 6.57 4.97
CA ALA A 155 -17.03 7.28 4.57
C ALA A 155 -16.64 8.44 3.66
N HIS A 156 -16.79 8.23 2.35
CA HIS A 156 -16.26 9.12 1.32
C HIS A 156 -17.36 9.91 0.62
N ALA A 157 -17.05 11.17 0.29
CA ALA A 157 -17.89 12.03 -0.54
C ALA A 157 -17.01 12.79 -1.53
N PHE A 158 -17.37 12.75 -2.81
CA PHE A 158 -16.62 13.36 -3.91
C PHE A 158 -17.38 14.60 -4.39
N ASN A 159 -16.83 15.78 -4.13
CA ASN A 159 -17.48 17.06 -4.39
C ASN A 159 -16.92 17.69 -5.67
N TYR A 160 -17.75 17.69 -6.70
CA TYR A 160 -17.47 18.31 -7.99
C TYR A 160 -17.76 19.82 -7.91
N PRO A 161 -17.18 20.67 -8.79
CA PRO A 161 -17.44 22.11 -8.78
C PRO A 161 -18.92 22.49 -8.87
N ASP A 162 -19.73 21.69 -9.55
CA ASP A 162 -21.17 21.86 -9.78
C ASP A 162 -22.05 21.10 -8.78
N LYS A 163 -21.48 20.19 -7.98
CA LYS A 163 -22.23 19.34 -7.05
C LYS A 163 -21.44 19.02 -5.79
N GLU A 164 -21.84 19.64 -4.68
CA GLU A 164 -21.37 19.31 -3.33
C GLU A 164 -22.36 18.35 -2.64
N VAL A 165 -21.85 17.25 -2.09
CA VAL A 165 -22.60 16.27 -1.30
C VAL A 165 -22.58 16.68 0.17
N TYR A 166 -21.39 16.75 0.76
CA TYR A 166 -21.11 17.37 2.05
C TYR A 166 -19.61 17.61 2.22
N TRP A 167 -19.23 18.45 3.19
CA TRP A 167 -17.85 18.83 3.44
C TRP A 167 -17.46 18.71 4.93
N LYS A 168 -16.56 19.58 5.41
CA LYS A 168 -15.87 19.41 6.70
C LYS A 168 -16.80 19.32 7.90
N ASP A 169 -17.74 20.25 8.02
CA ASP A 169 -18.60 20.37 9.18
C ASP A 169 -19.47 19.11 9.37
N GLN A 170 -20.15 18.70 8.30
CA GLN A 170 -20.98 17.49 8.32
C GLN A 170 -20.15 16.22 8.54
N THR A 171 -18.92 16.15 8.03
CA THR A 171 -18.01 15.02 8.27
C THR A 171 -17.73 14.85 9.76
N VAL A 172 -17.41 15.94 10.46
CA VAL A 172 -17.17 15.91 11.91
C VAL A 172 -18.45 15.60 12.69
N ARG A 173 -19.61 16.11 12.25
CA ARG A 173 -20.91 15.76 12.85
C ARG A 173 -21.22 14.28 12.73
N TYR A 174 -21.03 13.68 11.55
CA TYR A 174 -21.24 12.23 11.39
C TYR A 174 -20.32 11.41 12.28
N HIS A 175 -19.03 11.72 12.29
CA HIS A 175 -18.08 11.09 13.19
C HIS A 175 -18.56 11.19 14.65
N HIS A 176 -18.86 12.41 15.09
CA HIS A 176 -19.21 12.67 16.47
C HIS A 176 -20.52 11.98 16.88
N ASP A 177 -21.54 12.02 16.03
CA ASP A 177 -22.82 11.38 16.26
C ASP A 177 -22.67 9.85 16.35
N TRP A 178 -21.89 9.24 15.47
CA TRP A 178 -21.63 7.80 15.54
C TRP A 178 -20.93 7.40 16.84
N VAL A 179 -19.85 8.11 17.19
CA VAL A 179 -19.05 7.79 18.38
C VAL A 179 -19.85 8.03 19.68
N THR A 180 -20.65 9.08 19.75
CA THR A 180 -21.43 9.41 20.96
C THR A 180 -22.76 8.66 21.06
N LYS A 181 -23.58 8.66 20.00
CA LYS A 181 -24.93 8.08 20.03
C LYS A 181 -24.91 6.57 19.83
N ASP A 182 -24.12 6.08 18.88
CA ASP A 182 -24.09 4.66 18.54
C ASP A 182 -23.11 3.88 19.42
N LEU A 183 -21.91 4.39 19.67
CA LEU A 183 -20.92 3.70 20.52
C LEU A 183 -21.05 4.06 22.01
N GLY A 184 -21.64 5.21 22.35
CA GLY A 184 -21.87 5.61 23.74
C GLY A 184 -20.69 6.30 24.43
N VAL A 185 -19.67 6.71 23.67
CA VAL A 185 -18.55 7.50 24.23
C VAL A 185 -19.08 8.85 24.67
N LYS A 186 -18.67 9.31 25.85
CA LYS A 186 -19.08 10.61 26.38
C LYS A 186 -18.55 11.74 25.50
N PHE A 187 -19.39 12.75 25.31
CA PHE A 187 -19.13 13.88 24.42
C PHE A 187 -17.77 14.55 24.74
N GLU A 188 -17.51 14.78 26.03
CA GLU A 188 -16.32 15.47 26.54
C GLU A 188 -15.02 14.65 26.45
N GLU A 189 -15.11 13.34 26.15
CA GLU A 189 -13.94 12.47 26.02
C GLU A 189 -13.33 12.48 24.61
N ILE A 190 -13.99 13.11 23.64
CA ILE A 190 -13.56 13.15 22.24
C ILE A 190 -12.75 14.41 21.98
N VAL A 191 -11.48 14.22 21.62
CA VAL A 191 -10.55 15.30 21.22
C VAL A 191 -10.34 15.25 19.71
N TYR A 192 -10.26 16.41 19.06
CA TYR A 192 -9.91 16.52 17.64
C TYR A 192 -8.58 17.26 17.47
N LYS A 193 -7.52 16.56 17.09
CA LYS A 193 -6.18 17.13 16.88
C LYS A 193 -5.98 17.52 15.41
N GLU A 194 -5.44 18.72 15.17
CA GLU A 194 -5.18 19.22 13.81
C GLU A 194 -3.89 18.64 13.23
N GLU A 195 -3.98 18.10 12.01
CA GLU A 195 -2.83 17.57 11.27
C GLU A 195 -2.92 17.85 9.76
N VAL A 196 -1.79 17.66 9.08
CA VAL A 196 -1.72 17.66 7.61
C VAL A 196 -1.56 16.22 7.14
N TRP A 197 -2.49 15.74 6.32
CA TRP A 197 -2.42 14.41 5.76
C TRP A 197 -1.93 14.45 4.30
N SER A 198 -1.11 13.48 3.93
CA SER A 198 -0.61 13.27 2.58
C SER A 198 -0.39 11.78 2.32
N GLY A 199 -0.94 11.25 1.22
CA GLY A 199 -0.87 9.83 0.87
C GLY A 199 -1.42 9.54 -0.52
N GLY A 200 -0.83 8.54 -1.20
CA GLY A 200 -1.28 8.09 -2.52
C GLY A 200 -1.29 9.16 -3.63
N GLY A 201 -0.52 10.24 -3.47
CA GLY A 201 -0.44 11.37 -4.40
C GLY A 201 -1.38 12.54 -4.08
N ASN A 202 -2.21 12.46 -3.03
CA ASN A 202 -3.10 13.54 -2.62
C ASN A 202 -2.85 14.00 -1.17
N ALA A 203 -3.32 15.20 -0.82
CA ALA A 203 -3.14 15.81 0.50
C ALA A 203 -4.28 16.77 0.89
N GLY A 204 -4.39 17.06 2.19
CA GLY A 204 -5.35 18.02 2.74
C GLY A 204 -5.18 18.26 4.24
N PRO A 205 -5.82 19.31 4.80
CA PRO A 205 -5.96 19.45 6.25
C PRO A 205 -6.82 18.32 6.79
N CYS A 206 -6.53 17.87 8.00
CA CYS A 206 -7.31 16.84 8.66
C CYS A 206 -7.46 17.06 10.17
N VAL A 207 -8.46 16.42 10.76
CA VAL A 207 -8.55 16.27 12.21
C VAL A 207 -8.50 14.81 12.61
N GLU A 208 -7.60 14.48 13.54
CA GLU A 208 -7.46 13.17 14.16
C GLU A 208 -8.34 13.12 15.41
N SER A 209 -9.29 12.18 15.46
CA SER A 209 -10.09 11.94 16.64
C SER A 209 -9.37 11.03 17.62
N ILE A 210 -9.24 11.51 18.86
CA ILE A 210 -8.55 10.84 19.95
C ILE A 210 -9.55 10.59 21.07
N VAL A 211 -9.63 9.35 21.54
CA VAL A 211 -10.45 8.95 22.69
C VAL A 211 -9.56 8.18 23.67
N ARG A 212 -9.49 8.65 24.92
CA ARG A 212 -8.76 7.98 26.01
C ARG A 212 -7.31 7.58 25.67
N GLY A 213 -6.59 8.43 24.94
CA GLY A 213 -5.21 8.18 24.53
C GLY A 213 -5.05 7.61 23.12
N LEU A 214 -6.09 7.01 22.54
CA LEU A 214 -6.00 6.32 21.26
C LEU A 214 -6.56 7.20 20.14
N GLU A 215 -5.76 7.42 19.10
CA GLU A 215 -6.25 7.95 17.83
C GLU A 215 -7.11 6.87 17.15
N VAL A 216 -8.40 7.14 16.97
CA VAL A 216 -9.39 6.15 16.48
C VAL A 216 -9.88 6.45 15.07
N ALA A 217 -9.81 7.70 14.63
CA ALA A 217 -10.15 8.09 13.27
C ALA A 217 -9.34 9.30 12.79
N THR A 218 -9.15 9.40 11.47
CA THR A 218 -8.61 10.58 10.80
C THR A 218 -9.65 11.09 9.80
N LEU A 219 -10.00 12.38 9.88
CA LEU A 219 -10.97 13.03 8.99
C LEU A 219 -10.24 14.04 8.11
N VAL A 220 -9.92 13.62 6.88
CA VAL A 220 -9.12 14.37 5.90
C VAL A 220 -10.04 15.10 4.91
N PHE A 221 -9.73 16.36 4.68
CA PHE A 221 -10.43 17.22 3.72
C PHE A 221 -9.53 17.42 2.50
N MET A 222 -9.49 16.38 1.67
CA MET A 222 -8.55 16.27 0.56
C MET A 222 -8.90 17.27 -0.55
N GLN A 223 -7.94 18.14 -0.88
CA GLN A 223 -8.14 19.21 -1.85
C GLN A 223 -6.87 19.54 -2.67
N TYR A 224 -5.79 18.77 -2.48
CA TYR A 224 -4.53 18.94 -3.18
C TYR A 224 -3.99 17.62 -3.75
N LYS A 225 -3.32 17.71 -4.91
CA LYS A 225 -2.37 16.73 -5.45
C LYS A 225 -0.97 17.13 -5.01
N VAL A 226 -0.13 16.14 -4.73
CA VAL A 226 1.27 16.35 -4.38
C VAL A 226 2.14 16.06 -5.60
N VAL A 227 2.85 17.06 -6.09
CA VAL A 227 3.81 16.93 -7.20
C VAL A 227 5.10 17.62 -6.78
N ASN A 228 6.21 16.87 -6.73
CA ASN A 228 7.51 17.38 -6.29
C ASN A 228 7.43 18.17 -4.97
N ASP A 229 6.76 17.59 -3.97
CA ASP A 229 6.49 18.17 -2.64
C ASP A 229 5.69 19.49 -2.64
N LYS A 230 5.08 19.86 -3.77
CA LYS A 230 4.19 21.02 -3.90
C LYS A 230 2.74 20.58 -3.96
N PHE A 231 1.88 21.37 -3.31
CA PHE A 231 0.44 21.17 -3.30
C PHE A 231 -0.21 21.90 -4.46
N ILE A 232 -0.81 21.14 -5.38
CA ILE A 232 -1.57 21.63 -6.52
C ILE A 232 -3.04 21.39 -6.24
N LYS A 233 -3.92 22.40 -6.35
CA LYS A 233 -5.35 22.20 -6.09
C LYS A 233 -5.94 21.15 -7.02
N LEU A 234 -6.74 20.25 -6.46
CA LEU A 234 -7.53 19.29 -7.23
C LEU A 234 -8.78 19.95 -7.81
N PRO A 235 -9.26 19.48 -8.97
CA PRO A 235 -10.55 19.91 -9.52
C PRO A 235 -11.73 19.44 -8.65
N ILE A 236 -11.55 18.35 -7.90
CA ILE A 236 -12.54 17.74 -7.01
C ILE A 236 -12.05 17.82 -5.57
N ARG A 237 -12.94 18.20 -4.67
CA ARG A 237 -12.72 18.17 -3.22
C ARG A 237 -13.29 16.87 -2.66
N THR A 238 -12.50 16.10 -1.93
CA THR A 238 -12.92 14.78 -1.43
C THR A 238 -12.91 14.72 0.07
N VAL A 239 -14.01 14.26 0.66
CA VAL A 239 -14.03 13.83 2.07
C VAL A 239 -13.36 12.46 2.11
N ASP A 240 -12.20 12.40 2.74
CA ASP A 240 -11.44 11.19 2.99
C ASP A 240 -11.45 10.92 4.49
N THR A 241 -12.11 9.85 4.91
CA THR A 241 -12.13 9.46 6.32
C THR A 241 -11.50 8.10 6.48
N GLY A 242 -10.75 7.93 7.57
CA GLY A 242 -10.13 6.66 7.94
C GLY A 242 -10.47 6.34 9.39
N TYR A 243 -11.43 5.46 9.60
CA TYR A 243 -11.82 4.95 10.91
C TYR A 243 -11.09 3.64 11.15
N GLY A 244 -10.24 3.55 12.17
CA GLY A 244 -9.56 2.30 12.50
C GLY A 244 -10.55 1.32 13.12
N ILE A 245 -11.18 0.45 12.33
CA ILE A 245 -12.22 -0.48 12.83
C ILE A 245 -11.62 -1.39 13.91
N ASP A 246 -10.38 -1.85 13.72
CA ASP A 246 -9.63 -2.62 14.71
C ASP A 246 -9.38 -1.82 16.00
N ARG A 247 -9.05 -0.52 15.88
CA ARG A 247 -8.81 0.36 17.03
C ARG A 247 -10.10 0.63 17.79
N TYR A 248 -11.22 0.83 17.11
CA TYR A 248 -12.53 0.97 17.75
C TYR A 248 -12.98 -0.32 18.45
N ALA A 249 -12.75 -1.49 17.83
CA ALA A 249 -13.00 -2.77 18.48
C ALA A 249 -12.15 -2.92 19.75
N TRP A 250 -10.86 -2.58 19.69
CA TRP A 250 -9.97 -2.59 20.85
C TRP A 250 -10.42 -1.60 21.95
N LEU A 251 -10.73 -0.36 21.58
CA LEU A 251 -11.25 0.68 22.47
C LEU A 251 -12.49 0.18 23.23
N SER A 252 -13.39 -0.51 22.53
CA SER A 252 -14.65 -0.98 23.10
C SER A 252 -14.51 -2.18 24.05
N GLN A 253 -13.44 -2.96 23.89
CA GLN A 253 -13.18 -4.14 24.71
C GLN A 253 -12.29 -3.82 25.91
N GLY A 254 -11.47 -2.75 25.84
CA GLY A 254 -10.51 -2.42 26.90
C GLY A 254 -9.46 -3.52 27.13
N ALA A 255 -9.23 -4.37 26.12
CA ALA A 255 -8.33 -5.51 26.20
C ALA A 255 -6.87 -5.07 26.38
N PRO A 256 -5.96 -5.92 26.89
CA PRO A 256 -4.55 -5.55 27.08
C PRO A 256 -3.85 -5.15 25.77
N SER A 257 -4.29 -5.64 24.62
CA SER A 257 -3.75 -5.23 23.32
C SER A 257 -4.82 -5.33 22.24
N GLY A 258 -4.64 -4.60 21.14
CA GLY A 258 -5.46 -4.75 19.95
C GLY A 258 -5.43 -6.19 19.42
N PHE A 259 -4.30 -6.90 19.57
CA PHE A 259 -4.22 -8.30 19.16
C PHE A 259 -5.16 -9.21 19.95
N HIS A 260 -5.35 -8.96 21.26
CA HIS A 260 -6.35 -9.69 22.05
C HIS A 260 -7.77 -9.40 21.54
N ALA A 261 -8.07 -8.14 21.23
CA ALA A 261 -9.38 -7.71 20.76
C ALA A 261 -9.75 -8.26 19.37
N ILE A 262 -8.75 -8.43 18.50
CA ILE A 262 -8.94 -8.81 17.09
C ILE A 262 -8.83 -10.32 16.87
N TYR A 263 -7.80 -10.97 17.42
CA TYR A 263 -7.52 -12.39 17.15
C TYR A 263 -8.14 -13.32 18.19
N GLY A 264 -8.45 -12.83 19.39
CA GLY A 264 -9.14 -13.57 20.45
C GLY A 264 -8.55 -14.97 20.69
N SER A 265 -9.35 -16.00 20.40
CA SER A 265 -8.96 -17.40 20.61
C SER A 265 -7.75 -17.85 19.78
N LEU A 266 -7.53 -17.27 18.59
CA LEU A 266 -6.37 -17.61 17.75
C LEU A 266 -5.07 -17.19 18.43
N LEU A 267 -5.04 -15.97 19.00
CA LEU A 267 -3.88 -15.51 19.75
C LEU A 267 -3.61 -16.41 20.98
N GLY A 268 -4.67 -16.84 21.68
CA GLY A 268 -4.55 -17.79 22.78
C GLY A 268 -3.93 -19.14 22.37
N LYS A 269 -4.24 -19.63 21.15
CA LYS A 269 -3.61 -20.84 20.60
C LYS A 269 -2.14 -20.61 20.27
N ILE A 270 -1.79 -19.47 19.67
CA ILE A 270 -0.38 -19.11 19.38
C ILE A 270 0.42 -19.01 20.69
N PHE A 271 -0.14 -18.38 21.73
CA PHE A 271 0.49 -18.30 23.05
C PHE A 271 0.72 -19.69 23.64
N LYS A 272 -0.27 -20.59 23.55
CA LYS A 272 -0.14 -21.97 24.01
C LYS A 272 0.94 -22.73 23.24
N MET A 273 1.01 -22.57 21.91
CA MET A 273 2.06 -23.18 21.09
C MET A 273 3.45 -22.71 21.50
N ALA A 274 3.61 -21.41 21.78
CA ALA A 274 4.88 -20.80 22.19
C ALA A 274 5.23 -21.00 23.68
N GLY A 275 4.45 -21.80 24.43
CA GLY A 275 4.68 -22.00 25.86
C GLY A 275 4.48 -20.75 26.72
N LEU A 276 3.79 -19.72 26.20
CA LEU A 276 3.45 -18.50 26.92
C LEU A 276 2.24 -18.79 27.82
N THR A 277 2.49 -19.43 28.97
CA THR A 277 1.48 -19.58 30.03
C THR A 277 1.07 -18.21 30.52
N ARG A 278 -0.24 -17.94 30.66
CA ARG A 278 -0.87 -16.68 31.13
C ARG A 278 -0.06 -16.05 32.28
N SER A 279 0.91 -15.21 31.94
CA SER A 279 1.77 -14.56 32.91
C SER A 279 1.25 -13.14 33.10
N ASP A 280 0.57 -12.98 34.23
CA ASP A 280 0.24 -11.71 34.85
C ASP A 280 -0.55 -10.70 33.98
N SER A 281 -1.87 -10.92 33.90
CA SER A 281 -2.79 -10.00 33.22
C SER A 281 -2.76 -8.59 33.81
N GLU A 282 -2.42 -8.45 35.08
CA GLU A 282 -2.31 -7.15 35.74
C GLU A 282 -1.08 -6.40 35.24
N LEU A 283 0.07 -7.08 35.19
CA LEU A 283 1.28 -6.51 34.61
C LEU A 283 1.10 -6.15 33.12
N LEU A 284 0.48 -7.04 32.34
CA LEU A 284 0.25 -6.77 30.92
C LEU A 284 -0.66 -5.55 30.72
N ASN A 285 -1.70 -5.39 31.55
CA ASN A 285 -2.55 -4.20 31.54
C ASN A 285 -1.79 -2.93 31.93
N LYS A 286 -0.88 -3.01 32.91
CA LYS A 286 -0.03 -1.88 33.33
C LYS A 286 0.88 -1.43 32.19
N ILE A 287 1.51 -2.38 31.49
CA ILE A 287 2.37 -2.11 30.33
C ILE A 287 1.54 -1.55 29.17
N ALA A 288 0.38 -2.16 28.89
CA ALA A 288 -0.51 -1.73 27.83
C ALA A 288 -0.89 -0.25 27.94
N LYS A 289 -1.11 0.27 29.16
CA LYS A 289 -1.43 1.69 29.37
C LYS A 289 -0.35 2.65 28.85
N VAL A 290 0.91 2.22 28.79
CA VAL A 290 2.05 3.06 28.36
C VAL A 290 2.62 2.67 26.99
N SER A 291 2.11 1.61 26.35
CA SER A 291 2.64 1.10 25.09
C SER A 291 2.49 2.08 23.90
N GLY A 292 1.54 3.01 23.97
CA GLY A 292 1.41 4.10 22.98
C GLY A 292 2.61 5.08 22.98
N LEU A 293 3.43 5.05 24.02
CA LEU A 293 4.66 5.85 24.11
C LEU A 293 5.83 5.24 23.31
N VAL A 294 5.65 4.03 22.79
CA VAL A 294 6.63 3.31 21.98
C VAL A 294 6.53 3.75 20.51
N ASN A 295 7.67 4.10 19.93
CA ASN A 295 7.83 4.26 18.49
C ASN A 295 9.25 3.84 18.09
N LEU A 296 9.35 3.00 17.06
CA LEU A 296 10.60 2.45 16.53
C LEU A 296 10.97 3.02 15.14
N ASP A 297 10.23 4.00 14.63
CA ASP A 297 10.44 4.59 13.29
C ASP A 297 11.57 5.63 13.29
N LYS A 298 11.69 6.38 14.39
CA LYS A 298 12.79 7.33 14.60
C LYS A 298 14.03 6.53 15.01
N THR A 299 15.23 7.06 14.78
CA THR A 299 16.55 6.54 15.23
C THR A 299 16.68 6.28 16.75
N ALA A 300 15.57 6.31 17.49
CA ALA A 300 15.46 5.87 18.86
C ALA A 300 15.67 4.35 18.94
N SER A 301 16.82 3.97 19.48
CA SER A 301 17.09 2.60 19.91
C SER A 301 15.94 2.09 20.79
N ARG A 302 15.43 0.89 20.48
CA ARG A 302 14.47 0.13 21.31
C ARG A 302 14.85 0.14 22.79
N LEU A 303 16.14 0.15 23.10
CA LEU A 303 16.66 0.23 24.46
C LEU A 303 16.21 1.49 25.21
N LYS A 304 16.20 2.67 24.55
CA LYS A 304 15.76 3.93 25.15
C LYS A 304 14.27 3.88 25.47
N THR A 305 13.50 3.35 24.53
CA THR A 305 12.04 3.21 24.69
C THR A 305 11.72 2.20 25.79
N ARG A 306 12.37 1.04 25.80
CA ARG A 306 12.20 0.01 26.84
C ARG A 306 12.60 0.51 28.22
N LYS A 307 13.65 1.33 28.33
CA LYS A 307 14.05 1.95 29.59
C LYS A 307 12.94 2.86 30.15
N LYS A 308 12.35 3.70 29.30
CA LYS A 308 11.24 4.58 29.67
C LYS A 308 10.00 3.78 30.11
N GLU A 309 9.67 2.70 29.40
CA GLU A 309 8.58 1.80 29.80
C GLU A 309 8.85 1.16 31.16
N ALA A 310 10.06 0.60 31.34
CA ALA A 310 10.50 -0.03 32.59
C ALA A 310 10.39 0.91 33.79
N GLU A 311 10.80 2.18 33.62
CA GLU A 311 10.63 3.23 34.64
C GLU A 311 9.17 3.47 34.98
N LEU A 312 8.29 3.57 33.97
CA LEU A 312 6.85 3.81 34.18
C LEU A 312 6.13 2.63 34.84
N VAL A 313 6.56 1.40 34.54
CA VAL A 313 5.97 0.19 35.13
C VAL A 313 6.66 -0.25 36.42
N GLY A 314 7.79 0.36 36.78
CA GLY A 314 8.55 0.03 38.00
C GLY A 314 9.26 -1.33 37.93
N MET A 315 9.80 -1.70 36.76
CA MET A 315 10.53 -2.96 36.55
C MET A 315 11.98 -2.70 36.12
N ARG A 316 12.84 -3.70 36.26
CA ARG A 316 14.17 -3.65 35.64
C ARG A 316 14.05 -3.87 34.13
N VAL A 317 14.89 -3.18 33.36
CA VAL A 317 14.85 -3.21 31.88
C VAL A 317 15.03 -4.64 31.35
N ASP A 318 15.95 -5.41 31.94
CA ASP A 318 16.23 -6.80 31.56
C ASP A 318 15.07 -7.75 31.86
N GLU A 319 14.33 -7.52 32.95
CA GLU A 319 13.14 -8.31 33.31
C GLU A 319 11.96 -7.99 32.39
N LEU A 320 11.72 -6.70 32.14
CA LEU A 320 10.66 -6.26 31.24
C LEU A 320 10.90 -6.78 29.82
N ASP A 321 12.14 -6.70 29.32
CA ASP A 321 12.47 -7.16 27.98
C ASP A 321 12.31 -8.69 27.84
N LYS A 322 12.78 -9.47 28.81
CA LYS A 322 12.56 -10.93 28.85
C LYS A 322 11.07 -11.29 28.87
N PHE A 323 10.25 -10.51 29.55
CA PHE A 323 8.80 -10.71 29.61
C PHE A 323 8.10 -10.33 28.30
N LEU A 324 8.46 -9.19 27.70
CA LEU A 324 7.74 -8.64 26.56
C LEU A 324 8.16 -9.21 25.20
N VAL A 325 9.44 -9.51 24.98
CA VAL A 325 9.93 -9.96 23.67
C VAL A 325 9.13 -11.15 23.12
N PRO A 326 8.85 -12.22 23.89
CA PRO A 326 8.05 -13.33 23.37
C PRO A 326 6.60 -12.94 23.07
N ILE A 327 5.99 -12.07 23.89
CA ILE A 327 4.62 -11.60 23.71
C ILE A 327 4.51 -10.73 22.46
N GLU A 328 5.43 -9.77 22.29
CA GLU A 328 5.53 -8.90 21.11
C GLU A 328 5.73 -9.73 19.82
N ASN A 329 6.58 -10.76 19.88
CA ASN A 329 6.79 -11.66 18.75
C ASN A 329 5.52 -12.45 18.41
N ALA A 330 4.79 -12.95 19.41
CA ALA A 330 3.55 -13.68 19.18
C ALA A 330 2.45 -12.77 18.61
N PHE A 331 2.37 -11.50 19.05
CA PHE A 331 1.53 -10.48 18.42
C PHE A 331 1.89 -10.26 16.95
N ALA A 332 3.18 -10.08 16.66
CA ALA A 332 3.65 -9.89 15.29
C ALA A 332 3.40 -11.13 14.40
N VAL A 333 3.54 -12.35 14.93
CA VAL A 333 3.18 -13.58 14.20
C VAL A 333 1.70 -13.60 13.85
N ALA A 334 0.81 -13.30 14.81
CA ALA A 334 -0.63 -13.26 14.55
C ALA A 334 -0.99 -12.24 13.47
N ASP A 335 -0.34 -11.07 13.48
CA ASP A 335 -0.58 -10.03 12.47
C ASP A 335 -0.01 -10.36 11.10
N HIS A 336 1.27 -10.70 11.04
CA HIS A 336 1.96 -10.89 9.78
C HIS A 336 1.45 -12.12 9.03
N THR A 337 1.04 -13.18 9.73
CA THR A 337 0.42 -14.35 9.09
C THR A 337 -0.95 -14.02 8.47
N LYS A 338 -1.75 -13.14 9.10
CA LYS A 338 -2.97 -12.59 8.48
C LYS A 338 -2.60 -11.79 7.23
N SER A 339 -1.66 -10.85 7.34
CA SER A 339 -1.23 -9.97 6.25
C SER A 339 -0.74 -10.76 5.03
N LEU A 340 0.15 -11.73 5.26
CA LEU A 340 0.66 -12.61 4.21
C LEU A 340 -0.46 -13.44 3.58
N SER A 341 -1.41 -13.96 4.37
CA SER A 341 -2.54 -14.75 3.83
C SER A 341 -3.40 -13.93 2.86
N PHE A 342 -3.69 -12.66 3.18
CA PHE A 342 -4.44 -11.78 2.28
C PHE A 342 -3.66 -11.51 0.98
N ILE A 343 -2.37 -11.17 1.08
CA ILE A 343 -1.51 -10.92 -0.09
C ILE A 343 -1.47 -12.15 -1.01
N LEU A 344 -1.24 -13.35 -0.46
CA LEU A 344 -1.18 -14.58 -1.24
C LEU A 344 -2.54 -14.94 -1.85
N SER A 345 -3.64 -14.72 -1.12
CA SER A 345 -5.01 -14.99 -1.62
C SER A 345 -5.40 -14.15 -2.83
N GLU A 346 -4.73 -13.02 -3.03
CA GLU A 346 -4.96 -12.13 -4.18
C GLU A 346 -3.95 -12.37 -5.32
N GLY A 347 -3.29 -13.53 -5.28
CA GLY A 347 -2.45 -14.03 -6.36
C GLY A 347 -1.03 -13.47 -6.39
N VAL A 348 -0.57 -12.84 -5.31
CA VAL A 348 0.83 -12.39 -5.22
C VAL A 348 1.73 -13.57 -4.97
N VAL A 349 2.71 -13.73 -5.86
CA VAL A 349 3.75 -14.76 -5.72
C VAL A 349 4.99 -14.13 -5.06
N PRO A 350 5.51 -14.69 -3.95
CA PRO A 350 6.78 -14.25 -3.36
C PRO A 350 7.92 -14.20 -4.39
N SER A 351 8.56 -13.04 -4.54
CA SER A 351 9.56 -12.76 -5.58
C SER A 351 10.57 -11.71 -5.12
N ASN A 352 11.52 -11.32 -6.00
CA ASN A 352 12.48 -10.23 -5.72
C ASN A 352 12.03 -8.86 -6.25
N ILE A 353 10.80 -8.74 -6.76
CA ILE A 353 10.30 -7.52 -7.41
C ILE A 353 8.90 -7.17 -6.90
N GLN A 354 8.59 -5.87 -6.91
CA GLN A 354 7.22 -5.34 -6.73
C GLN A 354 6.50 -5.87 -5.47
N GLU A 355 5.20 -6.14 -5.53
CA GLU A 355 4.42 -6.71 -4.42
C GLU A 355 4.95 -8.08 -3.96
N GLY A 356 5.54 -8.86 -4.87
CA GLY A 356 6.13 -10.16 -4.55
C GLY A 356 7.32 -10.05 -3.59
N TYR A 357 8.08 -8.96 -3.67
CA TYR A 357 9.14 -8.65 -2.71
C TYR A 357 8.59 -8.42 -1.30
N LEU A 358 7.48 -7.68 -1.18
CA LEU A 358 6.84 -7.41 0.11
C LEU A 358 6.28 -8.70 0.74
N ALA A 359 5.68 -9.57 -0.07
CA ALA A 359 5.21 -10.90 0.37
C ALA A 359 6.37 -11.76 0.90
N ARG A 360 7.49 -11.81 0.16
CA ARG A 360 8.72 -12.50 0.57
C ARG A 360 9.29 -11.93 1.87
N LEU A 361 9.28 -10.60 2.02
CA LEU A 361 9.74 -9.94 3.24
C LEU A 361 8.91 -10.35 4.46
N LEU A 362 7.58 -10.35 4.34
CA LEU A 362 6.70 -10.81 5.41
C LEU A 362 6.96 -12.27 5.76
N PHE A 363 7.05 -13.15 4.75
CA PHE A 363 7.34 -14.57 4.97
C PHE A 363 8.62 -14.77 5.79
N ARG A 364 9.73 -14.13 5.39
CA ARG A 364 11.02 -14.24 6.08
C ARG A 364 10.95 -13.70 7.52
N ARG A 365 10.23 -12.58 7.72
CA ARG A 365 10.02 -12.02 9.06
C ARG A 365 9.20 -12.96 9.94
N ILE A 366 8.12 -13.54 9.42
CA ILE A 366 7.29 -14.53 10.14
C ILE A 366 8.14 -15.74 10.54
N TYR A 367 8.88 -16.32 9.58
CA TYR A 367 9.73 -17.48 9.84
C TYR A 367 10.73 -17.22 10.97
N ARG A 368 11.38 -16.06 10.96
CA ARG A 368 12.26 -15.62 12.05
C ARG A 368 11.53 -15.54 13.38
N LEU A 369 10.38 -14.87 13.44
CA LEU A 369 9.62 -14.70 14.68
C LEU A 369 9.21 -16.06 15.26
N LEU A 370 8.79 -16.99 14.40
CA LEU A 370 8.48 -18.36 14.80
C LEU A 370 9.70 -19.10 15.35
N ARG A 371 10.90 -18.93 14.75
CA ARG A 371 12.14 -19.50 15.30
C ARG A 371 12.48 -18.91 16.67
N MET A 372 12.30 -17.61 16.87
CA MET A 372 12.52 -16.95 18.17
C MET A 372 11.56 -17.46 19.25
N LEU A 373 10.34 -17.84 18.85
CA LEU A 373 9.34 -18.46 19.71
C LEU A 373 9.46 -19.98 19.81
N GLN A 374 10.43 -20.59 19.10
CA GLN A 374 10.65 -22.05 19.04
C GLN A 374 9.42 -22.83 18.53
N ILE A 375 8.68 -22.25 17.58
CA ILE A 375 7.47 -22.84 16.97
C ILE A 375 7.48 -22.73 15.43
N SER A 376 8.67 -22.86 14.81
CA SER A 376 8.80 -22.79 13.34
C SER A 376 7.99 -23.84 12.60
N ASP A 377 7.80 -25.02 13.20
CA ASP A 377 6.96 -26.10 12.67
C ASP A 377 5.46 -25.77 12.65
N LYS A 378 5.03 -24.68 13.30
CA LYS A 378 3.62 -24.26 13.40
C LYS A 378 3.20 -23.23 12.36
N LEU A 379 4.06 -22.85 11.42
CA LEU A 379 3.73 -21.87 10.38
C LEU A 379 2.42 -22.22 9.65
N TYR A 380 2.35 -23.45 9.14
CA TYR A 380 1.20 -23.94 8.38
C TYR A 380 -0.07 -23.99 9.24
N ASP A 381 0.03 -24.53 10.46
CA ASP A 381 -1.10 -24.57 11.41
C ASP A 381 -1.66 -23.17 11.70
N ILE A 382 -0.77 -22.18 11.89
CA ILE A 382 -1.18 -20.80 12.18
C ILE A 382 -1.87 -20.18 10.98
N VAL A 383 -1.29 -20.29 9.77
CA VAL A 383 -1.91 -19.78 8.54
C VAL A 383 -3.25 -20.45 8.28
N ASP A 384 -3.35 -21.76 8.52
CA ASP A 384 -4.58 -22.52 8.36
C ASP A 384 -5.70 -21.99 9.26
N MET A 385 -5.37 -21.74 10.54
CA MET A 385 -6.30 -21.12 11.48
C MET A 385 -6.66 -19.67 11.11
N GLN A 386 -5.75 -18.91 10.49
CA GLN A 386 -6.06 -17.58 9.96
C GLN A 386 -7.09 -17.68 8.83
N VAL A 387 -6.89 -18.60 7.87
CA VAL A 387 -7.84 -18.82 6.78
C VAL A 387 -9.22 -19.18 7.34
N ASP A 388 -9.30 -20.08 8.32
CA ASP A 388 -10.58 -20.46 8.93
C ASP A 388 -11.24 -19.32 9.70
N LEU A 389 -10.47 -18.45 10.37
CA LEU A 389 -10.99 -17.30 11.09
C LEU A 389 -11.55 -16.24 10.13
N TRP A 390 -10.74 -15.83 9.15
CA TRP A 390 -11.02 -14.68 8.30
C TRP A 390 -11.90 -15.00 7.09
N SER A 391 -11.97 -16.26 6.64
CA SER A 391 -12.83 -16.66 5.52
C SER A 391 -14.34 -16.47 5.76
N LYS A 392 -14.74 -16.24 7.01
CA LYS A 392 -16.13 -15.88 7.37
C LYS A 392 -16.53 -14.52 6.79
N ASP A 393 -15.59 -13.57 6.81
CA ASP A 393 -15.79 -12.22 6.29
C ASP A 393 -15.21 -12.06 4.88
N PHE A 394 -14.17 -12.84 4.55
CA PHE A 394 -13.41 -12.77 3.32
C PHE A 394 -13.31 -14.16 2.65
N PRO A 395 -14.39 -14.63 1.98
CA PRO A 395 -14.48 -15.99 1.44
C PRO A 395 -13.34 -16.40 0.51
N GLN A 396 -12.73 -15.44 -0.18
CA GLN A 396 -11.60 -15.67 -1.09
C GLN A 396 -10.41 -16.38 -0.40
N LEU A 397 -10.21 -16.18 0.90
CA LEU A 397 -9.16 -16.87 1.66
C LEU A 397 -9.39 -18.39 1.71
N ARG A 398 -10.66 -18.82 1.81
CA ARG A 398 -11.00 -20.24 1.79
C ARG A 398 -10.89 -20.82 0.39
N GLU A 399 -11.32 -20.07 -0.62
CA GLU A 399 -11.23 -20.48 -2.03
C GLU A 399 -9.78 -20.70 -2.47
N THR A 400 -8.86 -19.90 -1.95
CA THR A 400 -7.42 -19.94 -2.30
C THR A 400 -6.57 -20.67 -1.26
N ARG A 401 -7.16 -21.34 -0.26
CA ARG A 401 -6.43 -22.02 0.84
C ARG A 401 -5.30 -22.92 0.34
N ASN A 402 -5.58 -23.74 -0.69
CA ASN A 402 -4.59 -24.64 -1.27
C ASN A 402 -3.44 -23.88 -1.95
N GLU A 403 -3.76 -22.83 -2.72
CA GLU A 403 -2.78 -21.99 -3.42
C GLU A 403 -1.86 -21.28 -2.40
N ILE A 404 -2.43 -20.73 -1.32
CA ILE A 404 -1.68 -20.12 -0.21
C ILE A 404 -0.69 -21.14 0.38
N MET A 405 -1.15 -22.35 0.70
CA MET A 405 -0.29 -23.38 1.30
C MET A 405 0.83 -23.84 0.34
N GLU A 406 0.53 -23.99 -0.95
CA GLU A 406 1.54 -24.34 -1.96
C GLU A 406 2.60 -23.25 -2.13
N MET A 407 2.19 -21.98 -2.17
CA MET A 407 3.13 -20.85 -2.26
C MET A 407 4.03 -20.75 -1.02
N LEU A 408 3.46 -20.94 0.18
CA LEU A 408 4.23 -20.95 1.43
C LEU A 408 5.27 -22.07 1.44
N LYS A 409 4.86 -23.29 1.06
CA LYS A 409 5.77 -24.43 0.96
C LYS A 409 6.88 -24.19 -0.05
N SER A 410 6.54 -23.62 -1.20
CA SER A 410 7.55 -23.29 -2.21
C SER A 410 8.53 -22.23 -1.72
N GLU A 411 8.09 -21.21 -0.98
CA GLU A 411 8.97 -20.16 -0.47
C GLU A 411 9.81 -20.67 0.71
N GLU A 412 9.28 -21.55 1.57
CA GLU A 412 10.05 -22.18 2.66
C GLU A 412 11.25 -22.94 2.12
N VAL A 413 11.05 -23.84 1.15
CA VAL A 413 12.13 -24.63 0.53
C VAL A 413 13.20 -23.71 -0.09
N LYS A 414 12.78 -22.69 -0.85
CA LYS A 414 13.72 -21.72 -1.45
C LYS A 414 14.48 -20.95 -0.39
N PHE A 415 13.82 -20.61 0.71
CA PHE A 415 14.42 -19.83 1.77
C PHE A 415 15.42 -20.65 2.58
N GLU A 416 15.14 -21.91 2.86
CA GLU A 416 16.13 -22.83 3.47
C GLU A 416 17.39 -22.96 2.61
N GLU A 417 17.24 -23.16 1.30
CA GLU A 417 18.39 -23.16 0.36
C GLU A 417 19.16 -21.84 0.40
N THR A 418 18.44 -20.71 0.52
CA THR A 418 19.03 -19.37 0.59
C THR A 418 19.87 -19.21 1.86
N ILE A 419 19.37 -19.66 3.01
CA ILE A 419 20.10 -19.64 4.28
C ILE A 419 21.40 -20.42 4.14
N VAL A 420 21.35 -21.66 3.64
CA VAL A 420 22.53 -22.55 3.50
C VAL A 420 23.61 -21.90 2.62
N ARG A 421 23.22 -21.35 1.46
CA ARG A 421 24.17 -20.64 0.57
C ARG A 421 24.69 -19.36 1.22
N GLY A 422 23.84 -18.68 1.98
CA GLY A 422 24.15 -17.42 2.63
C GLY A 422 25.20 -17.52 3.72
N GLU A 423 25.19 -18.59 4.51
CA GLU A 423 26.20 -18.80 5.55
C GLU A 423 27.63 -18.79 4.97
N GLY A 424 27.84 -19.46 3.83
CA GLY A 424 29.13 -19.45 3.11
C GLY A 424 29.52 -18.05 2.61
N MET A 425 28.54 -17.28 2.13
CA MET A 425 28.76 -15.92 1.64
C MET A 425 29.12 -14.96 2.78
N VAL A 426 28.40 -15.01 3.90
CA VAL A 426 28.67 -14.19 5.09
C VAL A 426 30.07 -14.50 5.63
N LYS A 427 30.50 -15.77 5.60
CA LYS A 427 31.86 -16.15 5.97
C LYS A 427 32.94 -15.50 5.08
N ARG A 428 32.73 -15.48 3.77
CA ARG A 428 33.65 -14.81 2.82
C ARG A 428 33.71 -13.30 3.07
N ILE A 429 32.55 -12.64 3.15
CA ILE A 429 32.46 -11.19 3.46
C ILE A 429 33.12 -10.89 4.80
N SER A 430 32.91 -11.75 5.79
CA SER A 430 33.53 -11.61 7.10
C SER A 430 35.06 -11.63 7.02
N ASN A 431 35.63 -12.51 6.21
CA ASN A 431 37.09 -12.58 6.00
C ASN A 431 37.63 -11.34 5.27
N GLU A 432 36.92 -10.85 4.25
CA GLU A 432 37.29 -9.63 3.53
C GLU A 432 37.26 -8.39 4.43
N LEU A 433 36.21 -8.25 5.25
CA LEU A 433 36.08 -7.14 6.20
C LEU A 433 37.18 -7.17 7.28
N LYS A 434 37.51 -8.36 7.80
CA LYS A 434 38.64 -8.53 8.73
C LYS A 434 39.97 -8.17 8.08
N ALA A 435 40.21 -8.57 6.82
CA ALA A 435 41.41 -8.20 6.08
C ALA A 435 41.50 -6.67 5.88
N GLY A 436 40.36 -6.01 5.68
CA GLY A 436 40.22 -4.55 5.68
C GLY A 436 40.23 -3.89 7.06
N LYS A 437 40.54 -4.62 8.15
CA LYS A 437 40.55 -4.16 9.55
C LYS A 437 39.22 -3.58 10.06
N LYS A 438 38.09 -3.95 9.45
CA LYS A 438 36.76 -3.60 9.96
C LYS A 438 36.34 -4.57 11.05
N LYS A 439 35.74 -4.03 12.12
CA LYS A 439 35.26 -4.81 13.28
C LYS A 439 33.77 -5.19 13.21
N ALA A 440 33.01 -4.49 12.36
CA ALA A 440 31.58 -4.67 12.24
C ALA A 440 31.13 -4.74 10.77
N ILE A 441 30.02 -5.43 10.52
CA ILE A 441 29.35 -5.43 9.22
C ILE A 441 28.52 -4.14 9.09
N PRO A 442 28.77 -3.29 8.07
CA PRO A 442 27.98 -2.07 7.84
C PRO A 442 26.51 -2.37 7.52
N ILE A 443 25.61 -1.43 7.85
CA ILE A 443 24.18 -1.52 7.52
C ILE A 443 23.96 -1.66 6.01
N GLU A 444 24.74 -0.97 5.18
CA GLU A 444 24.65 -1.07 3.71
C GLU A 444 24.92 -2.49 3.23
N THR A 445 25.85 -3.20 3.87
CA THR A 445 26.13 -4.61 3.59
C THR A 445 24.98 -5.51 4.03
N LEU A 446 24.34 -5.23 5.17
CA LEU A 446 23.13 -5.96 5.58
C LEU A 446 21.98 -5.77 4.59
N ILE A 447 21.79 -4.54 4.10
CA ILE A 447 20.79 -4.22 3.09
C ILE A 447 21.11 -4.95 1.77
N GLN A 448 22.36 -4.91 1.31
CA GLN A 448 22.79 -5.63 0.11
C GLN A 448 22.60 -7.15 0.24
N LEU A 449 22.96 -7.73 1.39
CA LEU A 449 22.76 -9.17 1.64
C LEU A 449 21.28 -9.54 1.63
N TYR A 450 20.42 -8.65 2.11
CA TYR A 450 18.99 -8.85 2.07
C TYR A 450 18.42 -8.72 0.64
N ASP A 451 18.74 -7.64 -0.07
CA ASP A 451 18.21 -7.34 -1.41
C ASP A 451 18.75 -8.30 -2.48
N SER A 452 20.06 -8.51 -2.51
CA SER A 452 20.72 -9.29 -3.56
C SER A 452 20.76 -10.79 -3.28
N HIS A 453 20.80 -11.17 -2.00
CA HIS A 453 21.01 -12.56 -1.60
C HIS A 453 19.89 -13.13 -0.74
N GLY A 454 18.91 -12.31 -0.38
CA GLY A 454 17.75 -12.75 0.37
C GLY A 454 18.01 -13.12 1.82
N LEU A 455 19.14 -12.69 2.40
CA LEU A 455 19.56 -13.07 3.74
C LEU A 455 19.03 -12.08 4.79
N PRO A 456 18.21 -12.55 5.75
CA PRO A 456 17.82 -11.72 6.88
C PRO A 456 19.05 -11.29 7.69
N PRO A 457 19.08 -10.04 8.19
CA PRO A 457 20.21 -9.53 8.94
C PRO A 457 20.49 -10.35 10.21
N GLU A 458 19.52 -11.08 10.75
CA GLU A 458 19.71 -11.96 11.91
C GLU A 458 20.48 -13.23 11.59
N ILE A 459 20.27 -13.80 10.39
CA ILE A 459 21.06 -14.95 9.92
C ILE A 459 22.49 -14.49 9.64
N VAL A 460 22.63 -13.28 9.07
CA VAL A 460 23.94 -12.64 8.90
C VAL A 460 24.62 -12.46 10.26
N LYS A 461 23.92 -11.92 11.27
CA LYS A 461 24.43 -11.76 12.64
C LYS A 461 24.86 -13.08 13.26
N GLN A 462 24.00 -14.11 13.24
CA GLN A 462 24.33 -15.43 13.80
C GLN A 462 25.58 -16.04 13.17
N THR A 463 25.77 -15.82 11.86
CA THR A 463 26.95 -16.34 11.14
C THR A 463 28.20 -15.49 11.38
N ALA A 464 28.06 -14.16 11.38
CA ALA A 464 29.14 -13.22 11.60
C ALA A 464 29.71 -13.27 13.03
N GLU A 465 28.86 -13.53 14.04
CA GLU A 465 29.29 -13.70 15.42
C GLU A 465 30.19 -14.94 15.60
N LYS A 466 29.89 -16.05 14.89
CA LYS A 466 30.80 -17.23 14.84
C LYS A 466 32.16 -16.86 14.26
N GLU A 467 32.17 -15.88 13.36
CA GLU A 467 33.37 -15.32 12.76
C GLU A 467 33.98 -14.17 13.59
N LYS A 468 33.50 -13.87 14.80
CA LYS A 468 34.00 -12.76 15.65
C LYS A 468 33.90 -11.36 15.00
N LEU A 469 32.87 -11.13 14.18
CA LEU A 469 32.50 -9.80 13.71
C LEU A 469 31.24 -9.32 14.43
N GLU A 470 31.20 -8.04 14.74
CA GLU A 470 30.03 -7.40 15.34
C GLU A 470 28.99 -7.09 14.26
N VAL A 471 27.71 -7.32 14.58
CA VAL A 471 26.59 -6.94 13.71
C VAL A 471 25.52 -6.26 14.55
N GLU A 472 25.30 -4.98 14.26
CA GLU A 472 24.21 -4.19 14.82
C GLU A 472 23.08 -4.14 13.80
N ILE A 473 21.92 -4.69 14.17
CA ILE A 473 20.73 -4.69 13.32
C ILE A 473 19.84 -3.54 13.77
N PRO A 474 19.56 -2.54 12.90
CA PRO A 474 18.63 -1.46 13.23
C PRO A 474 17.24 -2.01 13.54
N ASP A 475 16.58 -1.46 14.57
CA ASP A 475 15.22 -1.88 14.95
C ASP A 475 14.20 -1.66 13.80
N ASN A 476 14.42 -0.63 12.99
CA ASN A 476 13.61 -0.28 11.82
C ASN A 476 14.10 -0.91 10.51
N PHE A 477 15.03 -1.88 10.53
CA PHE A 477 15.63 -2.46 9.32
C PHE A 477 14.59 -2.89 8.28
N TYR A 478 13.58 -3.65 8.69
CA TYR A 478 12.54 -4.14 7.77
C TYR A 478 11.62 -3.03 7.24
N ALA A 479 11.39 -1.97 8.03
CA ALA A 479 10.63 -0.81 7.58
C ALA A 479 11.43 0.00 6.54
N LEU A 480 12.74 0.17 6.77
CA LEU A 480 13.66 0.79 5.81
C LEU A 480 13.67 0.02 4.48
N ILE A 481 13.78 -1.30 4.55
CA ILE A 481 13.72 -2.16 3.36
C ILE A 481 12.38 -2.02 2.65
N ALA A 482 11.26 -2.15 3.37
CA ALA A 482 9.93 -2.00 2.77
C ALA A 482 9.78 -0.64 2.09
N GLN A 483 10.18 0.45 2.74
CA GLN A 483 10.08 1.80 2.17
C GLN A 483 10.86 1.95 0.85
N ARG A 484 12.05 1.32 0.73
CA ARG A 484 12.86 1.34 -0.50
C ARG A 484 12.19 0.59 -1.66
N HIS A 485 11.39 -0.43 -1.38
CA HIS A 485 10.75 -1.29 -2.38
C HIS A 485 9.24 -1.06 -2.52
N MET A 486 8.66 -0.11 -1.79
CA MET A 486 7.24 0.26 -1.90
C MET A 486 6.96 1.28 -3.01
N GLN A 487 7.98 2.01 -3.47
CA GLN A 487 7.85 2.94 -4.58
C GLN A 487 8.15 2.25 -5.90
N VAL A 488 7.31 2.50 -6.90
CA VAL A 488 7.59 2.09 -8.27
C VAL A 488 8.67 3.02 -8.80
N SER A 489 9.94 2.62 -8.67
CA SER A 489 11.01 3.22 -9.46
C SER A 489 10.71 2.87 -10.92
N LYS A 490 10.22 3.84 -11.69
CA LYS A 490 10.28 3.76 -13.15
C LYS A 490 11.76 3.85 -13.53
N PRO A 491 12.42 2.77 -13.96
CA PRO A 491 13.71 2.89 -14.61
C PRO A 491 13.38 3.16 -16.08
N VAL A 492 12.91 4.37 -16.37
CA VAL A 492 12.86 4.82 -17.76
C VAL A 492 14.21 5.47 -17.97
N GLU A 493 14.98 4.98 -18.95
CA GLU A 493 16.27 5.56 -19.27
C GLU A 493 16.04 7.06 -19.56
N GLU A 494 16.88 7.95 -19.01
CA GLU A 494 16.68 9.41 -19.12
C GLU A 494 16.50 9.89 -20.58
N GLU A 495 17.01 9.13 -21.55
CA GLU A 495 16.87 9.40 -22.98
C GLU A 495 15.46 9.11 -23.51
N GLU A 496 14.79 8.05 -23.06
CA GLU A 496 13.41 7.73 -23.44
C GLU A 496 12.43 8.79 -22.90
N VAL A 497 12.61 9.23 -21.65
CA VAL A 497 11.78 10.31 -21.06
C VAL A 497 11.95 11.61 -21.83
N LYS A 498 13.20 11.99 -22.17
CA LYS A 498 13.48 13.20 -22.95
C LYS A 498 12.86 13.13 -24.35
N HIS A 499 12.85 11.95 -24.98
CA HIS A 499 12.25 11.78 -26.30
C HIS A 499 10.72 11.84 -26.26
N GLU A 500 10.08 11.19 -25.28
CA GLU A 500 8.64 11.29 -25.05
C GLU A 500 8.21 12.73 -24.75
N GLU A 501 8.89 13.40 -23.82
CA GLU A 501 8.62 14.82 -23.50
C GLU A 501 8.81 15.72 -24.72
N TRP A 502 9.85 15.48 -25.52
CA TRP A 502 10.08 16.23 -26.75
C TRP A 502 8.95 16.01 -27.76
N LEU A 503 8.51 14.75 -27.97
CA LEU A 503 7.40 14.43 -28.85
C LEU A 503 6.09 15.08 -28.38
N GLU A 504 5.78 15.02 -27.08
CA GLU A 504 4.58 15.65 -26.50
C GLU A 504 4.57 17.16 -26.66
N ASN A 505 5.67 17.84 -26.33
CA ASN A 505 5.81 19.28 -26.53
C ASN A 505 5.72 19.65 -28.03
N THR A 506 6.24 18.79 -28.88
CA THR A 506 6.24 19.00 -30.33
C THR A 506 4.84 18.89 -30.94
N VAL A 507 3.93 18.08 -30.38
CA VAL A 507 2.55 17.95 -30.86
C VAL A 507 1.55 18.80 -30.07
N GLU A 508 2.04 19.71 -29.23
CA GLU A 508 1.19 20.63 -28.49
C GLU A 508 0.25 21.41 -29.44
N ASN A 509 -1.03 21.51 -29.05
CA ASN A 509 -2.11 22.14 -29.82
C ASN A 509 -2.52 21.43 -31.14
N VAL A 510 -2.06 20.21 -31.40
CA VAL A 510 -2.58 19.41 -32.52
C VAL A 510 -3.84 18.64 -32.08
N PRO A 511 -4.92 18.62 -32.89
CA PRO A 511 -6.11 17.82 -32.59
C PRO A 511 -5.80 16.33 -32.41
N ALA A 512 -6.59 15.64 -31.59
CA ALA A 512 -6.46 14.20 -31.39
C ALA A 512 -6.62 13.45 -32.73
N THR A 513 -5.72 12.49 -32.97
CA THR A 513 -5.77 11.66 -34.18
C THR A 513 -6.91 10.65 -34.08
N GLN A 514 -7.77 10.56 -35.10
CA GLN A 514 -8.78 9.51 -35.21
C GLN A 514 -8.12 8.14 -35.49
N GLN A 515 -8.41 7.16 -34.63
CA GLN A 515 -7.73 5.85 -34.61
C GLN A 515 -8.55 4.82 -35.36
N LEU A 516 -8.37 4.76 -36.68
CA LEU A 516 -9.18 3.91 -37.58
C LEU A 516 -9.02 2.41 -37.29
N TYR A 517 -7.89 2.00 -36.73
CA TYR A 517 -7.65 0.60 -36.33
C TYR A 517 -8.56 0.11 -35.19
N TYR A 518 -9.21 1.02 -34.43
CA TYR A 518 -10.26 0.63 -33.48
C TYR A 518 -11.65 0.51 -34.14
N GLU A 519 -11.85 1.14 -35.31
CA GLU A 519 -13.12 1.11 -36.05
C GLU A 519 -13.19 -0.13 -36.95
N ASP A 520 -12.11 -0.45 -37.67
CA ASP A 520 -11.96 -1.65 -38.50
C ASP A 520 -10.53 -2.19 -38.38
N GLN A 521 -10.37 -3.32 -37.69
CA GLN A 521 -9.06 -3.94 -37.45
C GLN A 521 -8.44 -4.55 -38.73
N TYR A 522 -9.23 -4.76 -39.78
CA TYR A 522 -8.80 -5.34 -41.06
C TYR A 522 -8.58 -4.28 -42.15
N MET A 523 -8.81 -3.00 -41.84
CA MET A 523 -8.49 -1.90 -42.73
C MET A 523 -6.99 -1.92 -43.04
N ARG A 524 -6.65 -1.81 -44.33
CA ARG A 524 -5.25 -1.84 -44.81
C ARG A 524 -4.80 -0.53 -45.43
N LYS A 525 -5.76 0.23 -45.93
CA LYS A 525 -5.56 1.48 -46.66
C LYS A 525 -6.54 2.53 -46.15
N PHE A 526 -6.10 3.78 -46.10
CA PHE A 526 -6.92 4.89 -45.68
C PHE A 526 -6.45 6.19 -46.34
N ASP A 527 -7.35 7.17 -46.45
CA ASP A 527 -7.01 8.55 -46.81
C ASP A 527 -6.93 9.38 -45.53
N ALA A 528 -5.93 10.27 -45.45
CA ALA A 528 -5.76 11.18 -44.31
C ALA A 528 -5.15 12.51 -44.75
N ARG A 529 -5.34 13.55 -43.93
CA ARG A 529 -4.74 14.86 -44.14
C ARG A 529 -3.57 15.06 -43.18
N VAL A 530 -2.45 15.58 -43.71
CA VAL A 530 -1.28 15.93 -42.91
C VAL A 530 -1.56 17.21 -42.11
N LEU A 531 -1.51 17.11 -40.79
CA LEU A 531 -1.75 18.23 -39.86
C LEU A 531 -0.45 18.93 -39.48
N LYS A 532 0.64 18.17 -39.30
CA LYS A 532 1.94 18.71 -38.88
C LYS A 532 3.07 17.83 -39.40
N VAL A 533 4.21 18.46 -39.68
CA VAL A 533 5.47 17.79 -39.99
C VAL A 533 6.58 18.44 -39.17
N VAL A 534 7.44 17.61 -38.58
CA VAL A 534 8.54 18.04 -37.72
C VAL A 534 9.82 17.41 -38.24
N ASP A 535 10.86 18.22 -38.38
CA ASP A 535 12.20 17.82 -38.83
C ASP A 535 12.23 17.02 -40.15
N ASN A 536 11.19 17.18 -40.97
CA ASN A 536 10.98 16.42 -42.22
C ASN A 536 10.98 14.89 -42.04
N GLU A 537 10.79 14.42 -40.80
CA GLU A 537 10.89 13.01 -40.39
C GLU A 537 9.63 12.54 -39.67
N TYR A 538 8.98 13.40 -38.87
CA TYR A 538 7.79 13.06 -38.11
C TYR A 538 6.54 13.68 -38.72
N VAL A 539 5.55 12.86 -39.02
CA VAL A 539 4.31 13.24 -39.72
C VAL A 539 3.11 12.97 -38.82
N VAL A 540 2.28 13.99 -38.62
CA VAL A 540 1.02 13.88 -37.88
C VAL A 540 -0.17 13.98 -38.84
N LEU A 541 -1.12 13.05 -38.70
CA LEU A 541 -2.31 12.93 -39.52
C LEU A 541 -3.59 13.20 -38.72
N ASP A 542 -4.66 13.61 -39.39
CA ASP A 542 -6.00 13.75 -38.79
C ASP A 542 -6.59 12.39 -38.36
N ARG A 543 -6.30 11.35 -39.15
CA ARG A 543 -6.71 9.96 -38.90
C ARG A 543 -5.65 8.99 -39.38
N THR A 544 -5.58 7.80 -38.79
CA THR A 544 -4.63 6.77 -39.22
C THR A 544 -5.08 5.36 -38.92
N CYS A 545 -4.71 4.41 -39.80
CA CYS A 545 -4.83 2.98 -39.57
C CYS A 545 -3.52 2.38 -39.00
N PHE A 546 -2.41 3.10 -39.00
CA PHE A 546 -1.17 2.64 -38.39
C PHE A 546 -1.33 2.56 -36.86
N TYR A 547 -1.04 1.39 -36.30
CA TYR A 547 -1.03 1.15 -34.86
C TYR A 547 0.31 1.65 -34.29
N PRO A 548 0.27 2.61 -33.35
CA PRO A 548 1.47 3.05 -32.65
C PRO A 548 1.97 1.95 -31.71
N GLU A 549 3.29 1.89 -31.48
CA GLU A 549 3.85 0.95 -30.51
C GLU A 549 3.17 1.10 -29.14
N GLY A 550 2.82 -0.04 -28.53
CA GLY A 550 2.12 -0.02 -27.24
C GLY A 550 1.61 -1.38 -26.80
N GLY A 551 1.57 -1.60 -25.48
CA GLY A 551 1.09 -2.86 -24.90
C GLY A 551 1.96 -4.07 -25.26
N GLY A 552 3.25 -3.85 -25.50
CA GLY A 552 4.21 -4.85 -25.97
C GLY A 552 4.04 -5.26 -27.44
N GLN A 553 3.13 -4.63 -28.18
CA GLN A 553 3.02 -4.82 -29.63
C GLN A 553 3.85 -3.75 -30.35
N PRO A 554 4.79 -4.16 -31.23
CA PRO A 554 5.57 -3.24 -32.04
C PRO A 554 4.69 -2.34 -32.92
N ALA A 555 5.22 -1.17 -33.28
CA ALA A 555 4.59 -0.29 -34.26
C ALA A 555 4.40 -1.00 -35.61
N ASP A 556 3.37 -0.56 -36.31
CA ASP A 556 3.21 -0.87 -37.71
C ASP A 556 4.27 -0.19 -38.58
N GLY A 557 4.59 -0.86 -39.68
CA GLY A 557 5.29 -0.25 -40.81
C GLY A 557 4.37 -0.13 -42.01
N GLY A 558 4.84 0.55 -43.05
CA GLY A 558 4.10 0.70 -44.30
C GLY A 558 4.47 1.98 -45.02
N TYR A 559 3.51 2.60 -45.70
CA TYR A 559 3.78 3.68 -46.63
C TYR A 559 2.71 4.77 -46.64
N LEU A 560 3.14 6.02 -46.80
CA LEU A 560 2.29 7.16 -47.15
C LEU A 560 2.55 7.54 -48.61
N ARG A 561 1.51 7.55 -49.44
CA ARG A 561 1.57 7.92 -50.86
C ARG A 561 0.95 9.30 -51.09
N PHE A 562 1.67 10.19 -51.78
CA PHE A 562 1.27 11.56 -52.07
C PHE A 562 2.04 12.11 -53.26
N ASP A 563 1.46 12.97 -54.10
CA ASP A 563 2.13 13.62 -55.24
C ASP A 563 2.98 12.67 -56.12
N SER A 564 2.52 11.44 -56.37
CA SER A 564 3.28 10.37 -57.05
C SER A 564 4.59 9.93 -56.36
N ARG A 565 4.84 10.41 -55.15
CA ARG A 565 5.90 10.00 -54.23
C ARG A 565 5.36 9.03 -53.18
N LYS A 566 6.30 8.39 -52.48
CA LYS A 566 6.03 7.39 -51.45
C LYS A 566 7.04 7.60 -50.32
N ALA A 567 6.56 7.77 -49.11
CA ALA A 567 7.37 7.80 -47.89
C ALA A 567 7.17 6.48 -47.13
N GLU A 568 8.27 5.86 -46.71
CA GLU A 568 8.23 4.67 -45.85
C GLU A 568 8.02 5.09 -44.40
N VAL A 569 6.99 4.55 -43.77
CA VAL A 569 6.73 4.67 -42.33
C VAL A 569 7.50 3.55 -41.64
N VAL A 570 8.51 3.92 -40.86
CA VAL A 570 9.42 2.97 -40.20
C VAL A 570 9.14 2.81 -38.72
N ASP A 571 8.46 3.79 -38.11
CA ASP A 571 8.04 3.74 -36.72
C ASP A 571 6.80 4.61 -36.51
N VAL A 572 5.99 4.27 -35.51
CA VAL A 572 4.75 4.97 -35.18
C VAL A 572 4.60 5.03 -33.68
N GLN A 573 4.54 6.23 -33.13
CA GLN A 573 4.51 6.48 -31.69
C GLN A 573 3.29 7.30 -31.31
N LYS A 574 2.92 7.24 -30.03
CA LYS A 574 1.79 8.00 -29.47
C LYS A 574 2.28 9.05 -28.50
N ALA A 575 1.94 10.31 -28.75
CA ALA A 575 2.24 11.44 -27.88
C ALA A 575 0.91 12.04 -27.38
N GLY A 576 0.58 11.82 -26.10
CA GLY A 576 -0.74 12.14 -25.56
C GLY A 576 -1.90 11.49 -26.34
N LYS A 577 -2.67 12.31 -27.09
CA LYS A 577 -3.79 11.87 -27.93
C LYS A 577 -3.48 11.88 -29.43
N VAL A 578 -2.24 12.17 -29.80
CA VAL A 578 -1.78 12.33 -31.18
C VAL A 578 -0.91 11.15 -31.58
N ILE A 579 -1.05 10.68 -32.82
CA ILE A 579 -0.20 9.63 -33.39
C ILE A 579 0.82 10.26 -34.34
N VAL A 580 2.08 9.95 -34.10
CA VAL A 580 3.24 10.47 -34.83
C VAL A 580 3.85 9.35 -35.66
N HIS A 581 4.02 9.58 -36.96
CA HIS A 581 4.56 8.61 -37.90
C HIS A 581 5.97 9.04 -38.30
N LYS A 582 6.97 8.23 -38.00
CA LYS A 582 8.35 8.45 -38.42
C LYS A 582 8.52 7.92 -39.85
N VAL A 583 8.93 8.79 -40.76
CA VAL A 583 9.09 8.47 -42.17
C VAL A 583 10.53 8.63 -42.65
N LYS A 584 10.93 7.80 -43.61
CA LYS A 584 12.21 7.95 -44.32
C LYS A 584 12.07 8.80 -45.61
N ASP A 585 13.17 9.47 -45.94
CA ASP A 585 13.51 10.14 -47.20
C ASP A 585 12.67 11.35 -47.64
N SER A 586 11.34 11.36 -47.48
CA SER A 586 10.54 12.55 -47.82
C SER A 586 9.22 12.64 -47.06
N ALA A 587 9.08 13.59 -46.14
CA ALA A 587 7.79 13.88 -45.53
C ALA A 587 6.84 14.62 -46.50
N PRO A 588 5.53 14.31 -46.49
CA PRO A 588 4.52 15.08 -47.22
C PRO A 588 4.41 16.50 -46.67
N LYS A 589 3.96 17.48 -47.47
CA LYS A 589 3.74 18.84 -46.96
C LYS A 589 2.50 18.88 -46.06
N VAL A 590 2.50 19.77 -45.07
CA VAL A 590 1.30 20.06 -44.26
C VAL A 590 0.13 20.45 -45.17
N GLY A 591 -1.06 19.91 -44.88
CA GLY A 591 -2.28 20.08 -45.68
C GLY A 591 -2.46 19.07 -46.82
N THR A 592 -1.42 18.31 -47.18
CA THR A 592 -1.50 17.28 -48.24
C THR A 592 -2.43 16.14 -47.82
N VAL A 593 -3.24 15.64 -48.76
CA VAL A 593 -4.00 14.40 -48.59
C VAL A 593 -3.10 13.23 -48.99
N VAL A 594 -2.90 12.29 -48.07
CA VAL A 594 -2.05 11.12 -48.25
C VAL A 594 -2.90 9.85 -48.26
N LYS A 595 -2.47 8.87 -49.05
CA LYS A 595 -2.98 7.49 -48.99
C LYS A 595 -2.04 6.64 -48.16
N GLY A 596 -2.47 6.28 -46.96
CA GLY A 596 -1.74 5.34 -46.10
C GLY A 596 -2.01 3.89 -46.50
N GLU A 597 -0.98 3.06 -46.45
CA GLU A 597 -1.02 1.62 -46.72
C GLU A 597 -0.09 0.91 -45.72
N ILE A 598 -0.65 0.11 -44.81
CA ILE A 598 0.14 -0.63 -43.80
C ILE A 598 0.76 -1.90 -44.41
N ASP A 599 1.87 -2.37 -43.84
CA ASP A 599 2.38 -3.72 -44.09
C ASP A 599 1.42 -4.75 -43.47
N TRP A 600 0.59 -5.34 -44.31
CA TRP A 600 -0.47 -6.25 -43.88
C TRP A 600 0.06 -7.55 -43.30
N ASP A 601 1.13 -8.12 -43.85
CA ASP A 601 1.65 -9.41 -43.39
C ASP A 601 2.27 -9.28 -42.01
N ARG A 602 2.99 -8.17 -41.77
CA ARG A 602 3.45 -7.77 -40.43
C ARG A 602 2.26 -7.59 -39.48
N ARG A 603 1.29 -6.74 -39.85
CA ARG A 603 0.12 -6.45 -39.01
C ARG A 603 -0.65 -7.71 -38.63
N TYR A 604 -0.97 -8.55 -39.62
CA TYR A 604 -1.76 -9.76 -39.40
C TYR A 604 -1.01 -10.77 -38.52
N SER A 605 0.31 -10.86 -38.66
CA SER A 605 1.14 -11.68 -37.76
C SER A 605 1.13 -11.15 -36.32
N LEU A 606 1.20 -9.84 -36.12
CA LEU A 606 1.06 -9.23 -34.79
C LEU A 606 -0.34 -9.45 -34.19
N MET A 607 -1.41 -9.34 -34.99
CA MET A 607 -2.79 -9.62 -34.55
C MET A 607 -2.96 -11.06 -34.05
N LYS A 608 -2.41 -12.04 -34.79
CA LYS A 608 -2.42 -13.46 -34.37
C LYS A 608 -1.70 -13.65 -33.05
N ASN A 609 -0.49 -13.10 -32.92
CA ASN A 609 0.32 -13.19 -31.70
C ASN A 609 -0.34 -12.50 -30.50
N HIS A 610 -0.94 -11.33 -30.72
CA HIS A 610 -1.70 -10.62 -29.70
C HIS A 610 -2.88 -11.46 -29.21
N THR A 611 -3.67 -12.01 -30.13
CA THR A 611 -4.80 -12.89 -29.79
C THR A 611 -4.33 -14.15 -29.05
N ALA A 612 -3.25 -14.77 -29.53
CA ALA A 612 -2.64 -15.93 -28.89
C ALA A 612 -2.18 -15.62 -27.46
N THR A 613 -1.66 -14.42 -27.19
CA THR A 613 -1.28 -13.99 -25.84
C THR A 613 -2.47 -14.04 -24.88
N HIS A 614 -3.65 -13.56 -25.30
CA HIS A 614 -4.88 -13.64 -24.50
C HIS A 614 -5.35 -15.08 -24.29
N VAL A 615 -5.28 -15.91 -25.33
CA VAL A 615 -5.66 -17.33 -25.25
C VAL A 615 -4.76 -18.08 -24.28
N VAL A 616 -3.43 -17.94 -24.42
CA VAL A 616 -2.43 -18.57 -23.55
C VAL A 616 -2.54 -18.05 -22.13
N GLY A 617 -2.71 -16.74 -21.92
CA GLY A 617 -2.93 -16.16 -20.60
C GLY A 617 -4.19 -16.71 -19.92
N GLY A 618 -5.29 -16.83 -20.67
CA GLY A 618 -6.53 -17.45 -20.19
C GLY A 618 -6.37 -18.94 -19.89
N ALA A 619 -5.62 -19.68 -20.70
CA ALA A 619 -5.33 -21.09 -20.45
C ALA A 619 -4.46 -21.27 -19.20
N ALA A 620 -3.42 -20.44 -19.04
CA ALA A 620 -2.53 -20.44 -17.89
C ALA A 620 -3.32 -20.21 -16.58
N ARG A 621 -4.26 -19.26 -16.54
CA ARG A 621 -5.12 -19.06 -15.36
C ARG A 621 -6.01 -20.26 -15.03
N ARG A 622 -6.52 -20.97 -16.04
CA ARG A 622 -7.38 -22.15 -15.83
C ARG A 622 -6.60 -23.38 -15.37
N VAL A 623 -5.38 -23.56 -15.88
CA VAL A 623 -4.55 -24.73 -15.60
C VAL A 623 -3.71 -24.55 -14.34
N LEU A 624 -3.12 -23.37 -14.16
CA LEU A 624 -2.14 -23.13 -13.10
C LEU A 624 -2.75 -22.51 -11.84
N GLY A 625 -3.88 -21.79 -11.95
CA GLY A 625 -4.55 -21.12 -10.82
C GLY A 625 -4.82 -19.63 -11.06
N GLN A 626 -5.66 -19.03 -10.22
CA GLN A 626 -6.08 -17.63 -10.37
C GLN A 626 -4.98 -16.61 -10.03
N HIS A 627 -3.90 -17.05 -9.39
CA HIS A 627 -2.71 -16.25 -9.09
C HIS A 627 -1.88 -15.87 -10.31
N VAL A 628 -2.19 -16.44 -11.48
CA VAL A 628 -1.51 -16.10 -12.72
C VAL A 628 -1.93 -14.71 -13.21
N TRP A 629 -0.97 -13.80 -13.19
CA TRP A 629 -1.06 -12.43 -13.67
C TRP A 629 0.05 -12.14 -14.68
N GLN A 630 -0.22 -11.28 -15.65
CA GLN A 630 0.76 -10.83 -16.62
C GLN A 630 1.71 -9.82 -15.99
N TYR A 631 3.01 -10.12 -16.00
CA TYR A 631 4.09 -9.21 -15.59
C TYR A 631 4.75 -8.52 -16.79
N GLY A 632 4.73 -9.16 -17.95
CA GLY A 632 5.38 -8.66 -19.15
C GLY A 632 4.84 -9.31 -20.40
N THR A 633 4.89 -8.59 -21.51
CA THR A 633 4.52 -9.13 -22.81
C THR A 633 5.31 -8.42 -23.89
N GLN A 634 5.77 -9.19 -24.87
CA GLN A 634 6.42 -8.67 -26.07
C GLN A 634 5.94 -9.52 -27.24
N LYS A 635 5.37 -8.87 -28.25
CA LYS A 635 4.92 -9.52 -29.47
C LYS A 635 5.99 -9.37 -30.55
N GLY A 636 6.07 -10.35 -31.41
CA GLY A 636 6.87 -10.30 -32.63
C GLY A 636 6.12 -10.96 -33.78
N THR A 637 6.67 -10.84 -34.99
CA THR A 637 6.11 -11.50 -36.17
C THR A 637 6.38 -13.00 -36.15
N GLU A 638 7.58 -13.40 -35.69
CA GLU A 638 8.02 -14.80 -35.64
C GLU A 638 7.83 -15.46 -34.27
N SER A 639 8.05 -14.69 -33.20
CA SER A 639 7.94 -15.19 -31.83
C SER A 639 7.41 -14.10 -30.90
N SER A 640 6.72 -14.53 -29.84
CA SER A 640 6.19 -13.65 -28.81
C SER A 640 6.47 -14.23 -27.43
N ARG A 641 6.56 -13.36 -26.43
CA ARG A 641 6.80 -13.70 -25.04
C ARG A 641 5.64 -13.21 -24.17
N LEU A 642 5.21 -14.06 -23.25
CA LEU A 642 4.27 -13.74 -22.18
C LEU A 642 4.91 -14.14 -20.85
N ASP A 643 5.20 -13.14 -20.02
CA ASP A 643 5.76 -13.33 -18.70
C ASP A 643 4.62 -13.33 -17.67
N ILE A 644 4.46 -14.43 -16.95
CA ILE A 644 3.40 -14.62 -15.95
C ILE A 644 3.95 -14.84 -14.54
N SER A 645 3.20 -14.41 -13.52
CA SER A 645 3.47 -14.82 -12.14
C SER A 645 3.19 -16.30 -11.93
N HIS A 646 4.21 -17.03 -11.49
CA HIS A 646 4.06 -18.40 -11.02
C HIS A 646 5.15 -18.74 -9.99
N PHE A 647 4.81 -19.52 -8.97
CA PHE A 647 5.71 -19.80 -7.84
C PHE A 647 6.73 -20.91 -8.13
N ARG A 648 6.59 -21.66 -9.22
CA ARG A 648 7.53 -22.72 -9.64
C ARG A 648 7.76 -22.70 -11.14
N ARG A 649 8.73 -23.48 -11.63
CA ARG A 649 8.87 -23.72 -13.08
C ARG A 649 7.74 -24.63 -13.57
N LEU A 650 7.27 -24.39 -14.79
CA LEU A 650 6.31 -25.27 -15.44
C LEU A 650 7.00 -26.59 -15.77
N THR A 651 6.33 -27.70 -15.48
CA THR A 651 6.72 -29.03 -15.94
C THR A 651 6.21 -29.23 -17.36
N LEU A 652 6.97 -29.93 -18.20
CA LEU A 652 6.56 -30.33 -19.54
C LEU A 652 5.55 -31.47 -19.52
#